data_AF-A0A4Q6VIE9-F1
#
_entry.id   AF-A0A4Q6VIE9-F1
#
_cell.length_a   1.000
_cell.length_b   1.000
_cell.length_c   1.000
_cell.angle_alpha   90.00
_cell.angle_beta   90.00
_cell.angle_gamma   90.00
#
_symmetry.space_group_name_H-M   'P 1'
#
loop_
_entity.id
_entity.type
_entity.pdbx_description
1 polymer ?
#
loop_
_entity_poly.entity_id
_entity_poly.type
_entity_poly.pdbx_seq_one_letter_code
_entity_poly.pdbx_strand_id
1 'polypeptide(L)'
;MTRLRLCLTTALRYAVLEQVRNRLALALAVFFVPVWVGLAYTAMPTAPVRFFLRAADQDVTVAGNVLTQLSGAVHALALIVGFMMFLAARRSAAFDHRLVTAGYPRACLVLAKYLALLLACLLVAGYATAWICVFWRPEQPALLAAALGAGALTYGGAGIMLAALLRSELAGMFLVIMASFVDVSLQNPIANAGADSPVLRWLPTYGAMQSAVVAADTPHLPWTHLGLALLWALTTAAVGTAAFTLHTRSRLGTPRRTWRPPPPRHRAYRQAGVDDPELRAGYETCRRLVRRSGQTDYAVTQLVPAPLRPLLWAMYGHGRVLDDLSDSGHADAAERIDAWVRAMEEDLARGTSTDPVRRALTHAVTTWDLPTEQLPASFATYRRDAAERPAFASWEQWHAYWHALSFPVGVTRLATLLGEATGTRLGPRDAEALRLWTDAFNLVDALRDLRQDAHLGRVAIPLPVLAAHGVHPADLREGRRTPQLDALVRELAVTAHGWLDTAAGLADRHPALAASWRTLIRLQRLQLRALERGRPLSGGRRGSGSLRRALVLYIGRLRAALYWRRLGPALTPPQGAPVPAPPPTATPAVPRPRSAEPPLPPRPHAGGARPPAGLGDRVPRHVAIIMDGNGRWAAERGLPRPRGHRAGQAALRDVVYGALELGIPHLTLYGLSTENWKRPAAEVEEILRLLGEGADADREEVFARDVRLWWSGLPEGLPAGLLDALERTVRRTSHRRGLTLTLCVNYGGRAELTAAARELARDVAGGGLHPAAVTAPLFARYLHQPALPDVDLLIRTGGDHRLSNFLPWQAAYAELVFLDTLWPDLDRTGLWRAVETYARRERRFGGLGEAAAQGRIEST
;
A
#
# COMPACT_ATOMS: atom_id res chain seq x y z
N MET A 1 -27.33 17.48 5.16
CA MET A 1 -27.33 17.36 6.65
C MET A 1 -28.07 16.13 7.19
N THR A 2 -28.97 15.49 6.42
CA THR A 2 -29.79 14.32 6.83
C THR A 2 -29.00 13.05 7.16
N ARG A 3 -27.96 12.68 6.38
CA ARG A 3 -27.15 11.46 6.65
C ARG A 3 -26.33 11.53 7.93
N LEU A 4 -25.72 12.68 8.25
CA LEU A 4 -24.89 12.81 9.46
C LEU A 4 -25.74 12.73 10.73
N ARG A 5 -26.93 13.34 10.70
CA ARG A 5 -27.92 13.23 11.78
C ARG A 5 -28.36 11.78 11.98
N LEU A 6 -28.70 11.06 10.90
CA LEU A 6 -29.09 9.64 10.98
C LEU A 6 -27.97 8.74 11.54
N CYS A 7 -26.73 8.98 11.13
CA CYS A 7 -25.57 8.25 11.69
C CYS A 7 -25.35 8.58 13.16
N LEU A 8 -25.49 9.85 13.56
CA LEU A 8 -25.29 10.23 14.96
C LEU A 8 -26.41 9.66 15.84
N THR A 9 -27.68 9.75 15.41
CA THR A 9 -28.81 9.21 16.18
C THR A 9 -28.73 7.71 16.35
N THR A 10 -28.34 6.98 15.30
CA THR A 10 -28.16 5.53 15.37
C THR A 10 -27.02 5.17 16.32
N ALA A 11 -25.86 5.85 16.20
CA ALA A 11 -24.72 5.62 17.09
C ALA A 11 -25.04 5.96 18.55
N LEU A 12 -25.79 7.05 18.79
CA LEU A 12 -26.22 7.46 20.12
C LEU A 12 -27.18 6.43 20.75
N ARG A 13 -28.14 5.90 19.99
CA ARG A 13 -29.03 4.82 20.46
C ARG A 13 -28.24 3.60 20.91
N TYR A 14 -27.25 3.17 20.12
CA TYR A 14 -26.37 2.06 20.52
C TYR A 14 -25.52 2.38 21.75
N ALA A 15 -24.95 3.59 21.83
CA ALA A 15 -24.16 4.01 22.99
C ALA A 15 -24.99 4.01 24.27
N VAL A 16 -26.23 4.53 24.22
CA VAL A 16 -27.16 4.52 25.36
C VAL A 16 -27.62 3.10 25.69
N LEU A 17 -27.92 2.26 24.70
CA LEU A 17 -28.29 0.86 24.92
C LEU A 17 -27.19 0.08 25.65
N GLU A 18 -25.92 0.30 25.33
CA GLU A 18 -24.80 -0.32 26.05
C GLU A 18 -24.72 0.13 27.51
N GLN A 19 -25.06 1.39 27.81
CA GLN A 19 -25.18 1.86 29.20
C GLN A 19 -26.32 1.14 29.91
N VAL A 20 -27.49 1.06 29.29
CA VAL A 20 -28.69 0.42 29.85
C VAL A 20 -28.48 -1.08 30.09
N ARG A 21 -27.69 -1.74 29.24
CA ARG A 21 -27.34 -3.16 29.39
C ARG A 21 -26.41 -3.45 30.56
N ASN A 22 -25.70 -2.45 31.06
CA ASN A 22 -24.80 -2.60 32.20
C ASN A 22 -25.56 -2.55 33.53
N ARG A 23 -26.34 -3.60 33.80
CA ARG A 23 -27.19 -3.70 35.01
C ARG A 23 -26.42 -3.49 36.32
N LEU A 24 -25.16 -3.94 36.38
CA LEU A 24 -24.30 -3.75 37.55
C LEU A 24 -23.95 -2.27 37.76
N ALA A 25 -23.50 -1.57 36.72
CA ALA A 25 -23.16 -0.14 36.85
C ALA A 25 -24.39 0.72 37.17
N LEU A 26 -25.56 0.37 36.61
CA LEU A 26 -26.83 1.00 36.95
C LEU A 26 -27.23 0.74 38.40
N ALA A 27 -27.11 -0.50 38.88
CA ALA A 27 -27.36 -0.82 40.27
C ALA A 27 -26.41 -0.06 41.21
N LEU A 28 -25.13 0.08 40.87
CA LEU A 28 -24.20 0.91 41.62
C LEU A 28 -24.60 2.39 41.60
N ALA A 29 -24.95 2.95 40.44
CA ALA A 29 -25.39 4.34 40.36
C ALA A 29 -26.67 4.62 41.17
N VAL A 30 -27.62 3.69 41.18
CA VAL A 30 -28.92 3.84 41.86
C VAL A 30 -28.85 3.53 43.35
N PHE A 31 -28.11 2.50 43.77
CA PHE A 31 -28.11 2.04 45.17
C PHE A 31 -26.83 2.41 45.92
N PHE A 32 -25.66 2.32 45.28
CA PHE A 32 -24.40 2.60 45.97
C PHE A 32 -24.23 4.10 46.23
N VAL A 33 -24.57 4.97 45.28
CA VAL A 33 -24.44 6.43 45.47
C VAL A 33 -25.23 6.91 46.70
N PRO A 34 -26.54 6.61 46.86
CA PRO A 34 -27.30 7.06 48.03
C PRO A 34 -26.82 6.44 49.34
N VAL A 35 -26.49 5.14 49.33
CA VAL A 35 -26.01 4.44 50.51
C VAL A 35 -24.68 5.02 50.98
N TRP A 36 -23.73 5.22 50.06
CA TRP A 36 -22.43 5.78 50.38
C TRP A 36 -22.51 7.24 50.83
N VAL A 37 -23.22 8.08 50.08
CA VAL A 37 -23.40 9.51 50.40
C VAL A 37 -24.19 9.70 51.70
N GLY A 38 -25.17 8.84 51.98
CA GLY A 38 -25.89 8.83 53.25
C GLY A 38 -25.00 8.41 54.41
N LEU A 39 -24.30 7.29 54.28
CA LEU A 39 -23.40 6.77 55.32
C LEU A 39 -22.27 7.77 55.63
N ALA A 40 -21.69 8.39 54.60
CA ALA A 40 -20.64 9.40 54.76
C ALA A 40 -21.09 10.61 55.60
N TYR A 41 -22.38 10.96 55.56
CA TYR A 41 -22.94 12.04 56.37
C TYR A 41 -23.34 11.57 57.77
N THR A 42 -23.94 10.39 57.91
CA THR A 42 -24.47 9.91 59.20
C THR A 42 -23.40 9.30 60.10
N ALA A 43 -22.33 8.72 59.54
CA ALA A 43 -21.29 8.04 60.31
C ALA A 43 -20.16 8.97 60.77
N MET A 44 -20.08 10.18 60.21
CA MET A 44 -18.97 11.11 60.45
C MET A 44 -19.35 12.18 61.48
N PRO A 45 -18.40 12.65 62.31
CA PRO A 45 -18.66 13.71 63.29
C PRO A 45 -19.05 15.03 62.63
N THR A 46 -19.92 15.79 63.29
CA THR A 46 -20.28 17.17 62.91
C THR A 46 -19.23 18.20 63.30
N ALA A 47 -18.12 17.77 63.92
CA ALA A 47 -17.05 18.65 64.38
C ALA A 47 -16.57 19.58 63.23
N PRO A 48 -16.45 20.89 63.48
CA PRO A 48 -16.06 21.84 62.46
C PRO A 48 -14.61 21.63 62.02
N VAL A 49 -14.40 21.60 60.70
CA VAL A 49 -13.07 21.49 60.10
C VAL A 49 -12.73 22.83 59.45
N ARG A 50 -11.67 23.46 59.95
CA ARG A 50 -11.15 24.72 59.41
C ARG A 50 -10.01 24.44 58.43
N PHE A 51 -10.11 24.98 57.23
CA PHE A 51 -9.07 24.86 56.20
C PHE A 51 -9.15 26.01 55.20
N PHE A 52 -8.06 26.24 54.47
CA PHE A 52 -8.00 27.27 53.44
C PHE A 52 -8.65 26.78 52.14
N LEU A 53 -9.71 27.47 51.69
CA LEU A 53 -10.41 27.17 50.45
C LEU A 53 -9.90 28.04 49.31
N ARG A 54 -9.03 27.49 48.46
CA ARG A 54 -8.41 28.22 47.34
C ARG A 54 -9.41 28.79 46.33
N ALA A 55 -10.58 28.18 46.20
CA ALA A 55 -11.62 28.68 45.29
C ALA A 55 -12.36 29.93 45.78
N ALA A 56 -12.37 30.18 47.09
CA ALA A 56 -12.93 31.39 47.69
C ALA A 56 -11.84 32.34 48.22
N ASP A 57 -10.56 31.92 48.16
CA ASP A 57 -9.40 32.65 48.66
C ASP A 57 -9.51 33.08 50.14
N GLN A 58 -10.12 32.21 50.96
CA GLN A 58 -10.36 32.47 52.38
C GLN A 58 -10.35 31.17 53.20
N ASP A 59 -10.12 31.30 54.51
CA ASP A 59 -10.37 30.22 55.47
C ASP A 59 -11.87 29.98 55.60
N VAL A 60 -12.29 28.72 55.44
CA VAL A 60 -13.68 28.30 55.64
C VAL A 60 -13.77 27.29 56.78
N THR A 61 -14.91 27.27 57.46
CA THR A 61 -15.22 26.28 58.49
C THR A 61 -16.42 25.48 58.03
N VAL A 62 -16.21 24.20 57.71
CA VAL A 62 -17.28 23.32 57.22
C VAL A 62 -17.44 22.16 58.19
N ALA A 63 -18.67 21.72 58.43
CA ALA A 63 -18.93 20.56 59.27
C ALA A 63 -18.27 19.29 58.66
N GLY A 64 -17.59 18.49 59.49
CA GLY A 64 -16.83 17.32 59.03
C GLY A 64 -17.67 16.31 58.24
N ASN A 65 -18.89 16.06 58.68
CA ASN A 65 -19.85 15.21 57.98
C ASN A 65 -20.26 15.75 56.59
N VAL A 66 -20.44 17.07 56.43
CA VAL A 66 -20.73 17.71 55.14
C VAL A 66 -19.53 17.56 54.20
N LEU A 67 -18.31 17.84 54.70
CA LEU A 67 -17.09 17.74 53.91
C LEU A 67 -16.79 16.30 53.47
N THR A 68 -16.99 15.31 54.35
CA THR A 68 -16.87 13.88 53.99
C THR A 68 -17.97 13.44 53.02
N GLN A 69 -19.19 13.96 53.16
CA GLN A 69 -20.27 13.68 52.20
C GLN A 69 -19.95 14.25 50.81
N LEU A 70 -19.43 15.47 50.71
CA LEU A 70 -19.06 16.11 49.45
C LEU A 70 -17.89 15.40 48.75
N SER A 71 -16.80 15.12 49.48
CA SER A 71 -15.67 14.34 48.95
C SER A 71 -16.09 12.92 48.58
N GLY A 72 -16.91 12.27 49.41
CA GLY A 72 -17.49 10.96 49.14
C GLY A 72 -18.35 10.93 47.88
N ALA A 73 -19.15 11.98 47.65
CA ALA A 73 -19.97 12.13 46.45
C ALA A 73 -19.10 12.32 45.19
N VAL A 74 -18.10 13.22 45.23
CA VAL A 74 -17.15 13.42 44.11
C VAL A 74 -16.46 12.11 43.75
N HIS A 75 -15.95 11.38 44.75
CA HIS A 75 -15.29 10.09 44.54
C HIS A 75 -16.23 9.03 43.97
N ALA A 76 -17.41 8.82 44.57
CA ALA A 76 -18.36 7.82 44.11
C ALA A 76 -18.80 8.06 42.66
N LEU A 77 -19.06 9.31 42.28
CA LEU A 77 -19.45 9.67 40.93
C LEU A 77 -18.30 9.51 39.93
N ALA A 78 -17.10 9.97 40.27
CA ALA A 78 -15.91 9.79 39.45
C ALA A 78 -15.64 8.28 39.19
N LEU A 79 -15.70 7.47 40.24
CA LEU A 79 -15.49 6.03 40.15
C LEU A 79 -16.56 5.34 39.30
N ILE A 80 -17.83 5.55 39.61
CA ILE A 80 -18.95 4.83 38.96
C ILE A 80 -19.05 5.23 37.50
N VAL A 81 -18.99 6.52 37.17
CA VAL A 81 -19.07 6.99 35.78
C VAL A 81 -17.82 6.59 35.00
N GLY A 82 -16.64 6.66 35.61
CA GLY A 82 -15.40 6.17 34.99
C GLY A 82 -15.45 4.69 34.67
N PHE A 83 -15.88 3.86 35.62
CA PHE A 83 -16.05 2.41 35.45
C PHE A 83 -17.09 2.08 34.38
N MET A 84 -18.24 2.74 34.45
CA MET A 84 -19.35 2.54 33.51
C MET A 84 -18.94 2.88 32.07
N MET A 85 -18.24 4.01 31.88
CA MET A 85 -17.73 4.39 30.55
C MET A 85 -16.61 3.50 30.06
N PHE A 86 -15.72 3.04 30.95
CA PHE A 86 -14.68 2.07 30.59
C PHE A 86 -15.30 0.78 30.05
N LEU A 87 -16.25 0.19 30.80
CA LEU A 87 -16.85 -1.08 30.41
C LEU A 87 -17.68 -0.96 29.12
N ALA A 88 -18.47 0.12 28.99
CA ALA A 88 -19.24 0.39 27.77
C ALA A 88 -18.34 0.59 26.54
N ALA A 89 -17.26 1.36 26.66
CA ALA A 89 -16.32 1.59 25.57
C ALA A 89 -15.53 0.31 25.21
N ARG A 90 -15.22 -0.53 26.19
CA ARG A 90 -14.48 -1.79 25.97
C ARG A 90 -15.34 -2.83 25.28
N ARG A 91 -16.57 -3.05 25.73
CA ARG A 91 -17.52 -4.00 25.13
C ARG A 91 -17.88 -3.63 23.69
N SER A 92 -18.02 -2.34 23.42
CA SER A 92 -18.33 -1.86 22.07
C SER A 92 -17.10 -1.81 21.14
N ALA A 93 -15.86 -1.98 21.64
CA ALA A 93 -14.64 -1.71 20.86
C ALA A 93 -14.53 -2.55 19.58
N ALA A 94 -14.84 -3.85 19.65
CA ALA A 94 -14.81 -4.73 18.48
C ALA A 94 -15.90 -4.37 17.47
N PHE A 95 -17.08 -3.96 17.94
CA PHE A 95 -18.19 -3.53 17.11
C PHE A 95 -17.90 -2.17 16.45
N ASP A 96 -17.37 -1.21 17.21
CA ASP A 96 -16.93 0.09 16.71
C ASP A 96 -15.85 -0.07 15.64
N HIS A 97 -14.87 -0.97 15.84
CA HIS A 97 -13.87 -1.30 14.84
C HIS A 97 -14.53 -1.83 13.56
N ARG A 98 -15.47 -2.78 13.66
CA ARG A 98 -16.22 -3.33 12.51
C ARG A 98 -16.98 -2.23 11.75
N LEU A 99 -17.69 -1.36 12.46
CA LEU A 99 -18.42 -0.24 11.86
C LEU A 99 -17.48 0.73 11.14
N VAL A 100 -16.35 1.08 11.76
CA VAL A 100 -15.34 1.95 11.13
C VAL A 100 -14.72 1.30 9.90
N THR A 101 -14.43 -0.01 9.94
CA THR A 101 -13.95 -0.75 8.76
C THR A 101 -15.01 -0.85 7.65
N ALA A 102 -16.30 -0.87 8.01
CA ALA A 102 -17.42 -0.80 7.08
C ALA A 102 -17.73 0.62 6.56
N GLY A 103 -16.90 1.63 6.92
CA GLY A 103 -17.03 3.00 6.41
C GLY A 103 -17.92 3.92 7.26
N TYR A 104 -18.32 3.51 8.47
CA TYR A 104 -19.07 4.36 9.38
C TYR A 104 -18.21 5.53 9.90
N PRO A 105 -18.74 6.78 10.00
CA PRO A 105 -17.93 7.92 10.41
C PRO A 105 -17.46 7.80 11.87
N ARG A 106 -16.14 7.78 12.08
CA ARG A 106 -15.51 7.75 13.42
C ARG A 106 -16.02 8.87 14.33
N ALA A 107 -16.17 10.08 13.77
CA ALA A 107 -16.65 11.24 14.51
C ALA A 107 -18.05 11.02 15.11
N CYS A 108 -18.95 10.30 14.40
CA CYS A 108 -20.28 10.01 14.93
C CYS A 108 -20.23 9.01 16.09
N LEU A 109 -19.36 8.00 16.05
CA LEU A 109 -19.20 7.02 17.14
C LEU A 109 -18.58 7.66 18.39
N VAL A 110 -17.52 8.44 18.21
CA VAL A 110 -16.87 9.16 19.32
C VAL A 110 -17.82 10.17 19.94
N LEU A 111 -18.49 10.99 19.12
CA LEU A 111 -19.45 11.97 19.59
C LEU A 111 -20.62 11.30 20.33
N ALA A 112 -21.12 10.16 19.84
CA ALA A 112 -22.16 9.40 20.53
C ALA A 112 -21.72 8.93 21.93
N LYS A 113 -20.47 8.49 22.10
CA LYS A 113 -19.94 8.10 23.43
C LYS A 113 -19.84 9.27 24.38
N TYR A 114 -19.38 10.43 23.92
CA TYR A 114 -19.30 11.62 24.77
C TYR A 114 -20.68 12.21 25.08
N LEU A 115 -21.64 12.13 24.17
CA LEU A 115 -23.03 12.52 24.45
C LEU A 115 -23.69 11.57 25.46
N ALA A 116 -23.43 10.27 25.37
CA ALA A 116 -23.89 9.29 26.36
C ALA A 116 -23.23 9.51 27.73
N LEU A 117 -21.94 9.83 27.77
CA LEU A 117 -21.23 10.23 28.98
C LEU A 117 -21.85 11.50 29.58
N LEU A 118 -22.06 12.55 28.78
CA LEU A 118 -22.65 13.79 29.26
C LEU A 118 -24.03 13.56 29.88
N LEU A 119 -24.87 12.76 29.21
CA LEU A 119 -26.19 12.38 29.74
C LEU A 119 -26.06 11.64 31.08
N ALA A 120 -25.15 10.68 31.17
CA ALA A 120 -24.92 9.94 32.42
C ALA A 120 -24.42 10.86 33.55
N CYS A 121 -23.49 11.77 33.28
CA CYS A 121 -23.02 12.74 34.26
C CYS A 121 -24.15 13.62 34.76
N LEU A 122 -24.99 14.16 33.86
CA LEU A 122 -26.12 15.02 34.24
C LEU A 122 -27.13 14.28 35.11
N LEU A 123 -27.49 13.04 34.76
CA LEU A 123 -28.44 12.24 35.52
C LEU A 123 -27.89 11.86 36.91
N VAL A 124 -26.68 11.32 36.97
CA VAL A 124 -26.09 10.85 38.24
C VAL A 124 -25.73 12.03 39.14
N ALA A 125 -25.21 13.14 38.60
CA ALA A 125 -24.94 14.34 39.40
C ALA A 125 -26.22 14.99 39.92
N GLY A 126 -27.24 15.17 39.07
CA GLY A 126 -28.53 15.71 39.52
C GLY A 126 -29.19 14.84 40.59
N TYR A 127 -29.13 13.51 40.41
CA TYR A 127 -29.62 12.55 41.40
C TYR A 127 -28.86 12.62 42.73
N ALA A 128 -27.53 12.62 42.69
CA ALA A 128 -26.70 12.72 43.88
C ALA A 128 -26.91 14.04 44.62
N THR A 129 -27.01 15.16 43.90
CA THR A 129 -27.32 16.47 44.48
C THR A 129 -28.70 16.47 45.13
N ALA A 130 -29.73 15.93 44.47
CA ALA A 130 -31.07 15.82 45.05
C ALA A 130 -31.07 14.98 46.34
N TRP A 131 -30.27 13.92 46.39
CA TRP A 131 -30.10 13.09 47.58
C TRP A 131 -29.37 13.83 48.71
N ILE A 132 -28.30 14.57 48.40
CA ILE A 132 -27.61 15.43 49.38
C ILE A 132 -28.58 16.45 49.98
N CYS A 133 -29.45 17.05 49.16
CA CYS A 133 -30.47 18.00 49.59
C CYS A 133 -31.48 17.44 50.61
N VAL A 134 -31.58 16.12 50.78
CA VAL A 134 -32.40 15.48 51.83
C VAL A 134 -31.78 15.66 53.21
N PHE A 135 -30.44 15.71 53.30
CA PHE A 135 -29.71 15.82 54.56
C PHE A 135 -29.50 17.28 54.97
N TRP A 136 -29.13 18.14 54.02
CA TRP A 136 -28.91 19.57 54.23
C TRP A 136 -29.04 20.33 52.92
N ARG A 137 -29.35 21.63 52.98
CA ARG A 137 -29.54 22.45 51.79
C ARG A 137 -28.25 23.20 51.45
N PRO A 138 -27.60 22.92 50.31
CA PRO A 138 -26.49 23.74 49.84
C PRO A 138 -26.98 25.12 49.41
N GLU A 139 -26.16 26.14 49.64
CA GLU A 139 -26.42 27.51 49.19
C GLU A 139 -26.58 27.58 47.65
N GLN A 140 -25.78 26.82 46.91
CA GLN A 140 -25.81 26.78 45.45
C GLN A 140 -26.00 25.35 44.92
N PRO A 141 -27.22 24.78 44.94
CA PRO A 141 -27.46 23.39 44.52
C PRO A 141 -27.10 23.15 43.05
N ALA A 142 -27.30 24.15 42.18
CA ALA A 142 -26.92 24.07 40.77
C ALA A 142 -25.39 24.01 40.58
N LEU A 143 -24.63 24.78 41.38
CA LEU A 143 -23.18 24.73 41.37
C LEU A 143 -22.67 23.38 41.89
N LEU A 144 -23.31 22.84 42.93
CA LEU A 144 -22.99 21.51 43.45
C LEU A 144 -23.19 20.42 42.37
N ALA A 145 -24.33 20.44 41.67
CA ALA A 145 -24.57 19.51 40.57
C ALA A 145 -23.54 19.67 39.43
N ALA A 146 -23.18 20.91 39.07
CA ALA A 146 -22.15 21.19 38.07
C ALA A 146 -20.77 20.69 38.50
N ALA A 147 -20.40 20.87 39.77
CA ALA A 147 -19.13 20.42 40.34
C ALA A 147 -19.02 18.89 40.33
N LEU A 148 -20.04 18.20 40.86
CA LEU A 148 -20.15 16.74 40.84
C LEU A 148 -20.12 16.19 39.40
N GLY A 149 -20.87 16.82 38.50
CA GLY A 149 -20.92 16.47 37.08
C GLY A 149 -19.56 16.65 36.37
N ALA A 150 -18.81 17.70 36.69
CA ALA A 150 -17.49 17.93 36.11
C ALA A 150 -16.47 16.87 36.57
N GLY A 151 -16.47 16.49 37.85
CA GLY A 151 -15.64 15.38 38.36
C GLY A 151 -15.97 14.04 37.69
N ALA A 152 -17.26 13.74 37.56
CA ALA A 152 -17.75 12.56 36.84
C ALA A 152 -17.34 12.57 35.36
N LEU A 153 -17.39 13.74 34.71
CA LEU A 153 -17.04 13.91 33.30
C LEU A 153 -15.54 13.63 33.06
N THR A 154 -14.67 14.10 33.96
CA THR A 154 -13.22 13.85 33.91
C THR A 154 -12.91 12.35 33.98
N TYR A 155 -13.44 11.62 34.96
CA TYR A 155 -13.18 10.18 35.08
C TYR A 155 -13.95 9.35 34.05
N GLY A 156 -15.12 9.78 33.60
CA GLY A 156 -15.81 9.18 32.46
C GLY A 156 -14.99 9.27 31.16
N GLY A 157 -14.36 10.42 30.92
CA GLY A 157 -13.39 10.61 29.84
C GLY A 157 -12.16 9.71 30.00
N ALA A 158 -11.61 9.62 31.22
CA ALA A 158 -10.52 8.72 31.55
C ALA A 158 -10.90 7.24 31.34
N GLY A 159 -12.13 6.84 31.66
CA GLY A 159 -12.65 5.50 31.40
C GLY A 159 -12.65 5.16 29.90
N ILE A 160 -13.15 6.05 29.05
CA ILE A 160 -13.08 5.89 27.58
C ILE A 160 -11.61 5.78 27.11
N MET A 161 -10.74 6.64 27.64
CA MET A 161 -9.32 6.65 27.32
C MET A 161 -8.65 5.32 27.66
N LEU A 162 -8.84 4.83 28.88
CA LEU A 162 -8.25 3.58 29.36
C LEU A 162 -8.78 2.37 28.60
N ALA A 163 -10.06 2.35 28.23
CA ALA A 163 -10.64 1.27 27.42
C ALA A 163 -9.99 1.13 26.03
N ALA A 164 -9.47 2.25 25.49
CA ALA A 164 -8.75 2.28 24.22
C ALA A 164 -7.26 1.91 24.35
N LEU A 165 -6.63 2.23 25.49
CA LEU A 165 -5.20 2.02 25.72
C LEU A 165 -4.88 0.64 26.29
N LEU A 166 -5.74 0.09 27.15
CA LEU A 166 -5.49 -1.14 27.88
C LEU A 166 -6.09 -2.36 27.18
N ARG A 167 -5.40 -3.50 27.30
CA ARG A 167 -5.85 -4.78 26.74
C ARG A 167 -6.69 -5.60 27.71
N SER A 168 -6.47 -5.44 29.02
CA SER A 168 -7.13 -6.18 30.10
C SER A 168 -8.23 -5.34 30.74
N GLU A 169 -9.41 -5.93 30.91
CA GLU A 169 -10.55 -5.30 31.61
C GLU A 169 -10.22 -5.07 33.08
N LEU A 170 -9.64 -6.09 33.73
CA LEU A 170 -9.26 -6.05 35.13
C LEU A 170 -8.26 -4.92 35.41
N ALA A 171 -7.23 -4.78 34.55
CA ALA A 171 -6.22 -3.72 34.70
C ALA A 171 -6.83 -2.32 34.59
N GLY A 172 -7.77 -2.13 33.67
CA GLY A 172 -8.45 -0.85 33.50
C GLY A 172 -9.37 -0.51 34.66
N MET A 173 -10.11 -1.49 35.19
CA MET A 173 -10.92 -1.31 36.39
C MET A 173 -10.07 -0.90 37.60
N PHE A 174 -8.99 -1.64 37.87
CA PHE A 174 -8.08 -1.30 38.96
C PHE A 174 -7.49 0.09 38.82
N LEU A 175 -7.09 0.49 37.60
CA LEU A 175 -6.49 1.79 37.37
C LEU A 175 -7.50 2.94 37.56
N VAL A 176 -8.75 2.79 37.10
CA VAL A 176 -9.82 3.77 37.36
C VAL A 176 -10.06 3.89 38.87
N ILE A 177 -10.17 2.76 39.59
CA ILE A 177 -10.39 2.73 41.03
C ILE A 177 -9.24 3.45 41.76
N MET A 178 -8.00 2.99 41.55
CA MET A 178 -6.83 3.54 42.23
C MET A 178 -6.60 5.01 41.90
N ALA A 179 -6.73 5.40 40.62
CA ALA A 179 -6.56 6.79 40.24
C ALA A 179 -7.64 7.68 40.87
N SER A 180 -8.90 7.27 40.90
CA SER A 180 -9.98 8.07 41.52
C SER A 180 -9.84 8.17 43.04
N PHE A 181 -9.39 7.09 43.68
CA PHE A 181 -9.19 7.06 45.13
C PHE A 181 -8.03 7.95 45.55
N VAL A 182 -6.86 7.84 44.89
CA VAL A 182 -5.69 8.68 45.15
C VAL A 182 -6.02 10.15 44.90
N ASP A 183 -6.73 10.44 43.81
CA ASP A 183 -7.12 11.80 43.43
C ASP A 183 -7.93 12.49 44.54
N VAL A 184 -9.05 11.89 44.96
CA VAL A 184 -9.96 12.54 45.93
C VAL A 184 -9.41 12.47 47.35
N SER A 185 -8.74 11.37 47.74
CA SER A 185 -8.25 11.22 49.12
C SER A 185 -7.18 12.24 49.48
N LEU A 186 -6.29 12.57 48.53
CA LEU A 186 -5.26 13.60 48.74
C LEU A 186 -5.86 15.01 48.88
N GLN A 187 -7.08 15.25 48.40
CA GLN A 187 -7.75 16.54 48.46
C GLN A 187 -8.64 16.71 49.69
N ASN A 188 -8.92 15.64 50.44
CA ASN A 188 -9.81 15.70 51.59
C ASN A 188 -9.05 16.27 52.82
N PRO A 189 -9.42 17.45 53.34
CA PRO A 189 -8.75 18.06 54.50
C PRO A 189 -8.81 17.22 55.78
N ILE A 190 -9.77 16.31 55.89
CA ILE A 190 -9.90 15.39 57.04
C ILE A 190 -8.86 14.26 56.94
N ALA A 191 -8.57 13.79 55.73
CA ALA A 191 -7.65 12.67 55.49
C ALA A 191 -6.20 13.13 55.23
N ASN A 192 -6.01 14.37 54.77
CA ASN A 192 -4.72 14.94 54.44
C ASN A 192 -4.61 16.37 55.01
N ALA A 193 -3.77 16.54 56.02
CA ALA A 193 -3.48 17.85 56.61
C ALA A 193 -2.84 18.84 55.62
N GLY A 194 -2.22 18.35 54.53
CA GLY A 194 -1.68 19.16 53.44
C GLY A 194 -2.62 19.31 52.24
N ALA A 195 -3.94 19.20 52.43
CA ALA A 195 -4.95 19.33 51.37
C ALA A 195 -4.97 20.72 50.70
N ASP A 196 -4.33 21.71 51.31
CA ASP A 196 -4.14 23.06 50.77
C ASP A 196 -2.90 23.18 49.86
N SER A 197 -2.07 22.14 49.73
CA SER A 197 -0.82 22.18 48.98
C SER A 197 -1.01 22.68 47.54
N PRO A 198 -0.16 23.61 47.03
CA PRO A 198 -0.23 24.11 45.66
C PRO A 198 -0.10 23.03 44.59
N VAL A 199 0.50 21.88 44.92
CA VAL A 199 0.69 20.76 44.00
C VAL A 199 -0.63 20.05 43.68
N LEU A 200 -1.57 20.02 44.64
CA LEU A 200 -2.84 19.32 44.48
C LEU A 200 -3.73 19.95 43.42
N ARG A 201 -3.48 21.21 43.01
CA ARG A 201 -4.21 21.87 41.91
C ARG A 201 -4.13 21.14 40.56
N TRP A 202 -3.12 20.28 40.40
CA TRP A 202 -2.93 19.49 39.19
C TRP A 202 -3.68 18.15 39.23
N LEU A 203 -4.41 17.87 40.30
CA LEU A 203 -5.19 16.65 40.40
C LEU A 203 -6.50 16.75 39.58
N PRO A 204 -6.94 15.66 38.93
CA PRO A 204 -8.06 15.69 37.99
C PRO A 204 -9.39 16.21 38.55
N THR A 205 -9.75 15.85 39.80
CA THR A 205 -10.99 16.33 40.44
C THR A 205 -10.81 17.61 41.25
N TYR A 206 -9.61 18.21 41.31
CA TYR A 206 -9.34 19.36 42.17
C TYR A 206 -10.32 20.51 41.98
N GLY A 207 -10.55 20.93 40.73
CA GLY A 207 -11.51 21.99 40.42
C GLY A 207 -12.95 21.63 40.81
N ALA A 208 -13.32 20.34 40.68
CA ALA A 208 -14.65 19.84 41.06
C ALA A 208 -14.82 19.82 42.59
N MET A 209 -13.82 19.34 43.33
CA MET A 209 -13.85 19.29 44.79
C MET A 209 -13.94 20.69 45.41
N GLN A 210 -13.10 21.62 44.96
CA GLN A 210 -13.13 23.00 45.43
C GLN A 210 -14.48 23.68 45.11
N SER A 211 -15.03 23.45 43.92
CA SER A 211 -16.33 24.00 43.53
C SER A 211 -17.49 23.39 44.33
N ALA A 212 -17.40 22.10 44.70
CA ALA A 212 -18.42 21.44 45.52
C ALA A 212 -18.45 21.99 46.95
N VAL A 213 -17.28 22.31 47.53
CA VAL A 213 -17.18 22.94 48.85
C VAL A 213 -17.72 24.39 48.81
N VAL A 214 -17.36 25.17 47.78
CA VAL A 214 -17.92 26.53 47.61
C VAL A 214 -19.45 26.50 47.50
N ALA A 215 -20.00 25.49 46.81
CA ALA A 215 -21.44 25.34 46.66
C ALA A 215 -22.20 25.07 47.97
N ALA A 216 -21.49 24.63 49.03
CA ALA A 216 -22.09 24.27 50.30
C ALA A 216 -22.56 25.51 51.08
N ASP A 217 -21.67 26.50 51.24
CA ASP A 217 -21.84 27.57 52.24
C ASP A 217 -21.21 28.91 51.80
N THR A 218 -21.09 29.15 50.49
CA THR A 218 -20.48 30.40 50.00
C THR A 218 -21.24 30.93 48.78
N PRO A 219 -21.50 32.25 48.67
CA PRO A 219 -22.18 32.84 47.51
C PRO A 219 -21.26 33.06 46.30
N HIS A 220 -19.95 32.79 46.44
CA HIS A 220 -18.96 33.01 45.40
C HIS A 220 -19.08 31.98 44.26
N LEU A 221 -18.88 32.42 43.02
CA LEU A 221 -18.82 31.55 41.84
C LEU A 221 -17.36 31.26 41.47
N PRO A 222 -16.89 30.01 41.60
CA PRO A 222 -15.48 29.66 41.45
C PRO A 222 -15.12 29.40 39.98
N TRP A 223 -15.27 30.42 39.12
CA TRP A 223 -15.10 30.28 37.67
C TRP A 223 -13.76 29.66 37.23
N THR A 224 -12.67 30.00 37.92
CA THR A 224 -11.34 29.47 37.64
C THR A 224 -11.25 27.96 37.91
N HIS A 225 -11.86 27.49 38.99
CA HIS A 225 -11.84 26.09 39.40
C HIS A 225 -12.84 25.26 38.59
N LEU A 226 -13.99 25.83 38.24
CA LEU A 226 -14.91 25.22 37.29
C LEU A 226 -14.28 25.09 35.90
N GLY A 227 -13.58 26.13 35.44
CA GLY A 227 -12.80 26.11 34.21
C GLY A 227 -11.69 25.06 34.22
N LEU A 228 -10.99 24.90 35.36
CA LEU A 228 -9.99 23.84 35.55
C LEU A 228 -10.61 22.44 35.50
N ALA A 229 -11.77 22.23 36.12
CA ALA A 229 -12.49 20.95 36.07
C ALA A 229 -12.90 20.61 34.62
N LEU A 230 -13.43 21.59 33.89
CA LEU A 230 -13.77 21.43 32.47
C LEU A 230 -12.52 21.21 31.59
N LEU A 231 -11.39 21.84 31.91
CA LEU A 231 -10.13 21.63 31.20
C LEU A 231 -9.64 20.19 31.36
N TRP A 232 -9.73 19.61 32.55
CA TRP A 232 -9.43 18.19 32.79
C TRP A 232 -10.37 17.25 32.03
N ALA A 233 -11.67 17.55 32.03
CA ALA A 233 -12.65 16.81 31.23
C ALA A 233 -12.36 16.88 29.72
N LEU A 234 -12.02 18.06 29.19
CA LEU A 234 -11.64 18.24 27.79
C LEU A 234 -10.33 17.52 27.46
N THR A 235 -9.36 17.54 28.36
CA THR A 235 -8.06 16.88 28.18
C THR A 235 -8.22 15.37 28.12
N THR A 236 -8.93 14.77 29.08
CA THR A 236 -9.22 13.32 29.08
C THR A 236 -10.05 12.91 27.86
N ALA A 237 -11.01 13.75 27.42
CA ALA A 237 -11.77 13.52 26.20
C ALA A 237 -10.91 13.63 24.92
N ALA A 238 -9.98 14.58 24.84
CA ALA A 238 -9.07 14.73 23.70
C ALA A 238 -8.12 13.53 23.59
N VAL A 239 -7.53 13.09 24.70
CA VAL A 239 -6.66 11.92 24.73
C VAL A 239 -7.45 10.64 24.43
N GLY A 240 -8.65 10.49 24.98
CA GLY A 240 -9.54 9.37 24.68
C GLY A 240 -9.94 9.31 23.20
N THR A 241 -10.23 10.47 22.58
CA THR A 241 -10.49 10.58 21.15
C THR A 241 -9.28 10.17 20.32
N ALA A 242 -8.08 10.65 20.68
CA ALA A 242 -6.84 10.27 20.01
C ALA A 242 -6.61 8.76 20.09
N ALA A 243 -6.73 8.17 21.28
CA ALA A 243 -6.60 6.72 21.50
C ALA A 243 -7.63 5.92 20.69
N PHE A 244 -8.91 6.32 20.70
CA PHE A 244 -9.95 5.71 19.89
C PHE A 244 -9.63 5.78 18.39
N THR A 245 -9.16 6.93 17.89
CA THR A 245 -8.80 7.08 16.48
C THR A 245 -7.60 6.23 16.09
N LEU A 246 -6.62 6.04 17.00
CA LEU A 246 -5.47 5.16 16.79
C LEU A 246 -5.88 3.69 16.81
N HIS A 247 -6.76 3.30 17.73
CA HIS A 247 -7.24 1.92 17.88
C HIS A 247 -8.18 1.50 16.75
N THR A 248 -8.94 2.44 16.18
CA THR A 248 -9.81 2.23 15.01
C THR A 248 -9.15 2.58 13.67
N ARG A 249 -7.83 2.85 13.67
CA ARG A 249 -7.05 2.92 12.43
C ARG A 249 -6.92 1.52 11.84
N SER A 250 -7.70 1.29 10.80
CA SER A 250 -7.43 0.23 9.84
C SER A 250 -5.99 0.34 9.33
N ARG A 251 -5.19 -0.71 9.50
CA ARG A 251 -3.87 -0.86 8.82
C ARG A 251 -4.02 -1.10 7.31
N LEU A 252 -5.26 -1.32 6.84
CA LEU A 252 -5.65 -1.14 5.44
C LEU A 252 -6.06 0.33 5.27
N GLY A 253 -5.29 1.10 4.49
CA GLY A 253 -5.53 2.54 4.32
C GLY A 253 -7.00 2.86 4.06
N THR A 254 -7.58 3.76 4.86
CA THR A 254 -8.99 4.13 4.70
C THR A 254 -9.24 4.81 3.35
N PRO A 255 -10.30 4.42 2.62
CA PRO A 255 -10.77 5.13 1.44
C PRO A 255 -11.38 6.47 1.86
N ARG A 256 -10.96 7.56 1.23
CA ARG A 256 -11.48 8.91 1.49
C ARG A 256 -12.83 9.10 0.80
N ARG A 257 -13.83 9.52 1.57
CA ARG A 257 -15.14 9.97 1.12
C ARG A 257 -14.98 11.21 0.24
N THR A 258 -15.64 11.17 -0.91
CA THR A 258 -15.63 12.17 -1.99
C THR A 258 -16.33 13.47 -1.58
N TRP A 259 -15.56 14.44 -1.08
CA TRP A 259 -15.67 15.78 -1.69
C TRP A 259 -14.92 15.67 -3.02
N ARG A 260 -15.56 16.01 -4.14
CA ARG A 260 -14.91 16.12 -5.45
C ARG A 260 -14.42 17.57 -5.60
N PRO A 261 -13.16 17.90 -5.26
CA PRO A 261 -12.40 18.72 -6.17
C PRO A 261 -12.05 17.85 -7.39
N PRO A 262 -11.88 18.41 -8.60
CA PRO A 262 -11.36 17.63 -9.72
C PRO A 262 -10.04 16.97 -9.27
N PRO A 263 -9.77 15.69 -9.60
CA PRO A 263 -8.50 15.09 -9.23
C PRO A 263 -7.40 15.99 -9.82
N PRO A 264 -6.37 16.37 -9.05
CA PRO A 264 -5.33 17.31 -9.52
C PRO A 264 -4.54 16.79 -10.75
N ARG A 265 -4.81 15.55 -11.20
CA ARG A 265 -4.13 14.85 -12.30
C ARG A 265 -4.84 14.99 -13.65
N HIS A 266 -6.17 15.00 -13.70
CA HIS A 266 -6.90 15.37 -14.94
C HIS A 266 -6.63 16.82 -15.31
N ARG A 267 -6.34 17.66 -14.31
CA ARG A 267 -5.94 19.04 -14.55
C ARG A 267 -4.61 19.12 -15.28
N ALA A 268 -3.59 18.33 -14.91
CA ALA A 268 -2.30 18.35 -15.60
C ALA A 268 -2.41 17.83 -17.04
N TYR A 269 -3.13 16.73 -17.27
CA TYR A 269 -3.36 16.21 -18.63
C TYR A 269 -4.20 17.18 -19.47
N ARG A 270 -5.32 17.70 -18.95
CA ARG A 270 -6.13 18.71 -19.66
C ARG A 270 -5.35 20.00 -19.94
N GLN A 271 -4.54 20.46 -18.99
CA GLN A 271 -3.68 21.63 -19.19
C GLN A 271 -2.54 21.38 -20.19
N ALA A 272 -2.17 20.12 -20.41
CA ALA A 272 -1.20 19.70 -21.40
C ALA A 272 -1.85 19.31 -22.75
N GLY A 273 -3.16 19.52 -22.92
CA GLY A 273 -3.88 19.14 -24.15
C GLY A 273 -4.10 17.62 -24.34
N VAL A 274 -3.94 16.81 -23.28
CA VAL A 274 -4.01 15.35 -23.35
C VAL A 274 -5.42 14.86 -22.98
N ASP A 275 -6.31 14.89 -23.97
CA ASP A 275 -7.70 14.47 -23.82
C ASP A 275 -7.97 13.02 -24.27
N ASP A 276 -7.22 12.52 -25.27
CA ASP A 276 -7.29 11.14 -25.76
C ASP A 276 -6.96 10.09 -24.67
N PRO A 277 -7.86 9.13 -24.38
CA PRO A 277 -7.62 8.08 -23.39
C PRO A 277 -6.39 7.21 -23.66
N GLU A 278 -6.09 6.90 -24.93
CA GLU A 278 -4.97 6.02 -25.28
C GLU A 278 -3.62 6.75 -25.13
N LEU A 279 -3.54 7.99 -25.62
CA LEU A 279 -2.39 8.86 -25.37
C LEU A 279 -2.15 9.09 -23.87
N ARG A 280 -3.22 9.27 -23.09
CA ARG A 280 -3.13 9.38 -21.63
C ARG A 280 -2.57 8.11 -21.00
N ALA A 281 -2.95 6.93 -21.48
CA ALA A 281 -2.39 5.66 -21.03
C ALA A 281 -0.89 5.54 -21.37
N GLY A 282 -0.48 6.06 -22.52
CA GLY A 282 0.93 6.22 -22.89
C GLY A 282 1.72 7.05 -21.87
N TYR A 283 1.28 8.28 -21.60
CA TYR A 283 1.92 9.15 -20.62
C TYR A 283 1.94 8.56 -19.20
N GLU A 284 0.90 7.83 -18.79
CA GLU A 284 0.89 7.15 -17.48
C GLU A 284 1.88 5.99 -17.45
N THR A 285 2.10 5.29 -18.57
CA THR A 285 3.15 4.27 -18.70
C THR A 285 4.52 4.90 -18.51
N CYS A 286 4.82 6.00 -19.21
CA CYS A 286 6.07 6.73 -19.03
C CYS A 286 6.24 7.22 -17.58
N ARG A 287 5.20 7.79 -16.98
CA ARG A 287 5.22 8.24 -15.58
C ARG A 287 5.53 7.10 -14.59
N ARG A 288 5.00 5.90 -14.82
CA ARG A 288 5.30 4.72 -14.01
C ARG A 288 6.77 4.30 -14.14
N LEU A 289 7.34 4.38 -15.34
CA LEU A 289 8.77 4.14 -15.57
C LEU A 289 9.64 5.16 -14.80
N VAL A 290 9.36 6.47 -14.91
CA VAL A 290 10.11 7.51 -14.15
C VAL A 290 10.00 7.31 -12.63
N ARG A 291 8.83 6.91 -12.14
CA ARG A 291 8.65 6.64 -10.71
C ARG A 291 9.45 5.43 -10.24
N ARG A 292 9.70 4.48 -11.13
CA ARG A 292 10.51 3.29 -10.86
C ARG A 292 12.01 3.59 -10.93
N SER A 293 12.48 4.53 -11.75
CA SER A 293 13.92 4.85 -11.92
C SER A 293 14.54 5.50 -10.67
N GLY A 294 13.85 6.42 -10.00
CA GLY A 294 14.38 7.01 -8.78
C GLY A 294 13.50 8.06 -8.12
N GLN A 295 13.74 8.31 -6.83
CA GLN A 295 12.96 9.30 -6.06
C GLN A 295 13.30 10.74 -6.46
N THR A 296 14.54 11.00 -6.90
CA THR A 296 15.00 12.33 -7.30
C THR A 296 14.56 12.64 -8.73
N ASP A 297 14.65 11.70 -9.66
CA ASP A 297 14.11 11.80 -11.03
C ASP A 297 12.63 12.15 -11.01
N TYR A 298 11.86 11.40 -10.22
CA TYR A 298 10.45 11.64 -10.09
C TYR A 298 10.13 12.95 -9.35
N ALA A 299 11.04 13.45 -8.49
CA ALA A 299 10.86 14.73 -7.82
C ALA A 299 10.95 15.91 -8.79
N VAL A 300 11.85 15.87 -9.79
CA VAL A 300 11.99 16.90 -10.84
C VAL A 300 10.64 17.13 -11.52
N THR A 301 9.98 16.05 -11.95
CA THR A 301 8.67 16.13 -12.63
C THR A 301 7.54 16.70 -11.78
N GLN A 302 7.72 16.82 -10.47
CA GLN A 302 6.70 17.32 -9.53
C GLN A 302 6.90 18.79 -9.14
N LEU A 303 8.04 19.36 -9.49
CA LEU A 303 8.40 20.75 -9.18
C LEU A 303 8.20 21.69 -10.37
N VAL A 304 7.95 21.16 -11.56
CA VAL A 304 7.62 21.94 -12.75
C VAL A 304 6.10 22.27 -12.85
N PRO A 305 5.72 23.25 -13.70
CA PRO A 305 4.33 23.57 -13.99
C PRO A 305 3.54 22.33 -14.42
N ALA A 306 2.25 22.29 -14.08
CA ALA A 306 1.38 21.16 -14.40
C ALA A 306 1.30 20.80 -15.92
N PRO A 307 1.27 21.76 -16.87
CA PRO A 307 1.28 21.47 -18.31
C PRO A 307 2.52 20.71 -18.80
N LEU A 308 3.69 20.95 -18.20
CA LEU A 308 4.97 20.37 -18.65
C LEU A 308 5.28 18.99 -18.06
N ARG A 309 4.46 18.50 -17.11
CA ARG A 309 4.74 17.21 -16.45
C ARG A 309 4.63 16.02 -17.40
N PRO A 310 3.59 15.92 -18.26
CA PRO A 310 3.50 14.84 -19.24
C PRO A 310 4.69 14.81 -20.20
N LEU A 311 5.10 15.98 -20.69
CA LEU A 311 6.31 16.15 -21.50
C LEU A 311 7.54 15.50 -20.82
N LEU A 312 7.83 15.88 -19.58
CA LEU A 312 8.94 15.29 -18.83
C LEU A 312 8.79 13.78 -18.63
N TRP A 313 7.57 13.29 -18.38
CA TRP A 313 7.37 11.85 -18.25
C TRP A 313 7.72 11.11 -19.54
N ALA A 314 7.29 11.60 -20.69
CA ALA A 314 7.61 10.98 -21.98
C ALA A 314 9.13 10.97 -22.25
N MET A 315 9.82 12.09 -22.01
CA MET A 315 11.27 12.19 -22.18
C MET A 315 12.03 11.18 -21.31
N TYR A 316 11.76 11.16 -19.99
CA TYR A 316 12.39 10.21 -19.07
C TYR A 316 11.96 8.76 -19.35
N GLY A 317 10.69 8.54 -19.72
CA GLY A 317 10.16 7.21 -20.02
C GLY A 317 10.86 6.60 -21.22
N HIS A 318 11.10 7.38 -22.27
CA HIS A 318 11.89 6.97 -23.43
C HIS A 318 13.33 6.61 -23.06
N GLY A 319 14.04 7.51 -22.37
CA GLY A 319 15.42 7.25 -21.94
C GLY A 319 15.52 5.98 -21.10
N ARG A 320 14.54 5.74 -20.23
CA ARG A 320 14.51 4.54 -19.38
C ARG A 320 14.30 3.23 -20.17
N VAL A 321 13.56 3.25 -21.27
CA VAL A 321 13.42 2.07 -22.15
C VAL A 321 14.76 1.75 -22.81
N LEU A 322 15.47 2.76 -23.31
CA LEU A 322 16.78 2.58 -23.94
C LEU A 322 17.84 2.08 -22.94
N ASP A 323 17.83 2.65 -21.74
CA ASP A 323 18.65 2.20 -20.61
C ASP A 323 18.36 0.74 -20.26
N ASP A 324 17.09 0.33 -20.14
CA ASP A 324 16.71 -1.07 -19.91
C ASP A 324 17.15 -2.02 -21.05
N LEU A 325 17.13 -1.56 -22.30
CA LEU A 325 17.61 -2.35 -23.44
C LEU A 325 19.13 -2.52 -23.42
N SER A 326 19.87 -1.44 -23.14
CA SER A 326 21.33 -1.43 -23.01
C SER A 326 21.82 -2.29 -21.82
N ASP A 327 21.08 -2.28 -20.72
CA ASP A 327 21.41 -3.01 -19.50
C ASP A 327 21.05 -4.50 -19.56
N SER A 328 20.27 -4.91 -20.56
CA SER A 328 19.64 -6.23 -20.61
C SER A 328 20.62 -7.41 -20.66
N GLY A 329 21.89 -7.19 -21.03
CA GLY A 329 22.91 -8.23 -21.14
C GLY A 329 22.67 -9.25 -22.26
N HIS A 330 21.72 -8.98 -23.16
CA HIS A 330 21.44 -9.85 -24.30
C HIS A 330 22.46 -9.60 -25.42
N ALA A 331 22.85 -10.65 -26.14
CA ALA A 331 23.75 -10.54 -27.29
C ALA A 331 23.17 -9.66 -28.43
N ASP A 332 21.83 -9.56 -28.51
CA ASP A 332 21.09 -8.76 -29.50
C ASP A 332 20.73 -7.34 -29.01
N ALA A 333 21.26 -6.89 -27.87
CA ALA A 333 20.88 -5.61 -27.26
C ALA A 333 21.06 -4.42 -28.21
N ALA A 334 22.17 -4.37 -28.96
CA ALA A 334 22.40 -3.34 -29.97
C ALA A 334 21.36 -3.38 -31.11
N GLU A 335 21.01 -4.57 -31.61
CA GLU A 335 19.98 -4.75 -32.65
C GLU A 335 18.60 -4.30 -32.17
N ARG A 336 18.28 -4.57 -30.89
CA ARG A 336 17.02 -4.15 -30.26
C ARG A 336 16.94 -2.65 -30.06
N ILE A 337 18.05 -2.01 -29.69
CA ILE A 337 18.15 -0.54 -29.65
C ILE A 337 17.92 0.03 -31.05
N ASP A 338 18.58 -0.52 -32.07
CA ASP A 338 18.42 -0.06 -33.45
C ASP A 338 16.99 -0.26 -33.97
N ALA A 339 16.34 -1.37 -33.62
CA ALA A 339 14.94 -1.61 -33.95
C ALA A 339 14.01 -0.61 -33.26
N TRP A 340 14.28 -0.28 -31.98
CA TRP A 340 13.53 0.74 -31.25
C TRP A 340 13.69 2.13 -31.88
N VAL A 341 14.92 2.49 -32.27
CA VAL A 341 15.22 3.77 -32.92
C VAL A 341 14.52 3.87 -34.27
N ARG A 342 14.65 2.87 -35.14
CA ARG A 342 13.94 2.86 -36.44
C ARG A 342 12.42 3.00 -36.28
N ALA A 343 11.83 2.22 -35.36
CA ALA A 343 10.40 2.30 -35.10
C ALA A 343 9.99 3.68 -34.56
N MET A 344 10.83 4.32 -33.75
CA MET A 344 10.58 5.67 -33.25
C MET A 344 10.67 6.73 -34.35
N GLU A 345 11.67 6.67 -35.23
CA GLU A 345 11.79 7.58 -36.37
C GLU A 345 10.59 7.46 -37.32
N GLU A 346 10.16 6.24 -37.61
CA GLU A 346 8.91 5.96 -38.36
C GLU A 346 7.68 6.51 -37.65
N ASP A 347 7.56 6.33 -36.34
CA ASP A 347 6.45 6.84 -35.53
C ASP A 347 6.43 8.38 -35.47
N LEU A 348 7.60 9.01 -35.40
CA LEU A 348 7.73 10.48 -35.46
C LEU A 348 7.32 11.01 -36.84
N ALA A 349 7.76 10.36 -37.93
CA ALA A 349 7.36 10.73 -39.28
C ALA A 349 5.86 10.53 -39.53
N ARG A 350 5.25 9.48 -38.97
CA ARG A 350 3.81 9.22 -39.03
C ARG A 350 2.98 10.08 -38.09
N GLY A 351 3.58 10.69 -37.07
CA GLY A 351 2.88 11.47 -36.04
C GLY A 351 2.08 10.63 -35.04
N THR A 352 2.21 9.30 -35.01
CA THR A 352 1.51 8.41 -34.08
C THR A 352 2.28 7.09 -33.87
N SER A 353 1.93 6.35 -32.81
CA SER A 353 2.52 5.04 -32.49
C SER A 353 1.52 4.12 -31.81
N THR A 354 1.68 2.81 -32.02
CA THR A 354 0.96 1.76 -31.27
C THR A 354 1.65 1.40 -29.95
N ASP A 355 2.92 1.76 -29.78
CA ASP A 355 3.64 1.58 -28.52
C ASP A 355 3.30 2.72 -27.54
N PRO A 356 2.93 2.42 -26.29
CA PRO A 356 2.48 3.45 -25.35
C PRO A 356 3.55 4.50 -25.01
N VAL A 357 4.84 4.10 -24.96
CA VAL A 357 5.93 5.02 -24.63
C VAL A 357 6.27 5.89 -25.85
N ARG A 358 6.41 5.28 -27.04
CA ARG A 358 6.67 6.03 -28.27
C ARG A 358 5.50 6.94 -28.63
N ARG A 359 4.25 6.53 -28.43
CA ARG A 359 3.07 7.39 -28.66
C ARG A 359 3.10 8.66 -27.81
N ALA A 360 3.45 8.52 -26.53
CA ALA A 360 3.59 9.67 -25.63
C ALA A 360 4.77 10.57 -26.01
N LEU A 361 5.87 9.99 -26.47
CA LEU A 361 7.04 10.72 -26.97
C LEU A 361 6.72 11.47 -28.27
N THR A 362 6.15 10.80 -29.27
CA THR A 362 5.75 11.39 -30.54
C THR A 362 4.81 12.57 -30.34
N HIS A 363 3.79 12.41 -29.49
CA HIS A 363 2.92 13.53 -29.13
C HIS A 363 3.69 14.65 -28.41
N ALA A 364 4.60 14.32 -27.49
CA ALA A 364 5.38 15.34 -26.78
C ALA A 364 6.28 16.14 -27.73
N VAL A 365 6.98 15.47 -28.65
CA VAL A 365 7.87 16.06 -29.65
C VAL A 365 7.10 16.99 -30.57
N THR A 366 5.97 16.53 -31.11
CA THR A 366 5.14 17.31 -32.04
C THR A 366 4.42 18.47 -31.35
N THR A 367 3.83 18.24 -30.18
CA THR A 367 3.04 19.26 -29.47
C THR A 367 3.90 20.37 -28.92
N TRP A 368 5.09 20.05 -28.41
CA TRP A 368 5.97 21.03 -27.75
C TRP A 368 7.15 21.49 -28.61
N ASP A 369 7.20 21.05 -29.86
CA ASP A 369 8.25 21.37 -30.84
C ASP A 369 9.64 21.07 -30.25
N LEU A 370 9.83 19.82 -29.83
CA LEU A 370 11.08 19.42 -29.18
C LEU A 370 12.17 19.15 -30.23
N PRO A 371 13.35 19.77 -30.13
CA PRO A 371 14.49 19.45 -30.97
C PRO A 371 14.88 17.98 -30.82
N THR A 372 15.15 17.33 -31.95
CA THR A 372 15.53 15.91 -32.06
C THR A 372 16.97 15.72 -32.53
N GLU A 373 17.73 16.81 -32.80
CA GLU A 373 19.08 16.73 -33.38
C GLU A 373 20.10 16.08 -32.44
N GLN A 374 19.83 16.05 -31.14
CA GLN A 374 20.69 15.45 -30.12
C GLN A 374 20.40 13.95 -29.89
N LEU A 375 19.33 13.40 -30.48
CA LEU A 375 18.98 11.99 -30.36
C LEU A 375 20.04 11.03 -30.91
N PRO A 376 20.64 11.25 -32.10
CA PRO A 376 21.63 10.35 -32.65
C PRO A 376 22.85 10.13 -31.73
N ALA A 377 23.31 11.19 -31.06
CA ALA A 377 24.42 11.11 -30.11
C ALA A 377 24.06 10.24 -28.89
N SER A 378 22.83 10.34 -28.39
CA SER A 378 22.36 9.50 -27.29
C SER A 378 22.24 8.03 -27.68
N PHE A 379 21.68 7.76 -28.86
CA PHE A 379 21.53 6.39 -29.36
C PHE A 379 22.88 5.73 -29.61
N ALA A 380 23.86 6.49 -30.12
CA ALA A 380 25.23 6.01 -30.26
C ALA A 380 25.84 5.62 -28.91
N THR A 381 25.56 6.37 -27.84
CA THR A 381 25.99 6.03 -26.49
C THR A 381 25.33 4.73 -25.98
N TYR A 382 24.00 4.62 -26.04
CA TYR A 382 23.31 3.38 -25.63
C TYR A 382 23.76 2.15 -26.44
N ARG A 383 23.99 2.30 -27.74
CA ARG A 383 24.51 1.22 -28.59
C ARG A 383 25.93 0.81 -28.18
N ARG A 384 26.79 1.77 -27.86
CA ARG A 384 28.13 1.49 -27.34
C ARG A 384 28.07 0.74 -26.02
N ASP A 385 27.22 1.16 -25.10
CA ASP A 385 27.07 0.55 -23.77
C ASP A 385 26.51 -0.88 -23.79
N ALA A 386 25.74 -1.20 -24.84
CA ALA A 386 25.25 -2.54 -25.12
C ALA A 386 26.37 -3.49 -25.61
N ALA A 387 27.39 -2.96 -26.29
CA ALA A 387 28.53 -3.72 -26.80
C ALA A 387 29.67 -3.81 -25.78
N GLU A 388 30.01 -2.69 -25.14
CA GLU A 388 31.12 -2.56 -24.20
C GLU A 388 30.66 -1.77 -22.97
N ARG A 389 31.03 -2.24 -21.77
CA ARG A 389 30.66 -1.52 -20.55
C ARG A 389 31.42 -0.19 -20.45
N PRO A 390 30.77 0.90 -20.02
CA PRO A 390 31.40 2.22 -19.96
C PRO A 390 32.57 2.24 -18.96
N ALA A 391 33.69 2.79 -19.43
CA ALA A 391 34.86 3.15 -18.65
C ALA A 391 35.40 4.50 -19.17
N PHE A 392 35.80 5.39 -18.26
CA PHE A 392 36.19 6.76 -18.62
C PHE A 392 37.69 6.99 -18.39
N ALA A 393 38.39 7.42 -19.44
CA ALA A 393 39.80 7.79 -19.40
C ALA A 393 40.04 9.21 -18.88
N SER A 394 39.02 10.08 -18.86
CA SER A 394 39.13 11.46 -18.37
C SER A 394 37.77 11.99 -17.89
N TRP A 395 37.81 13.11 -17.15
CA TRP A 395 36.60 13.86 -16.80
C TRP A 395 35.88 14.41 -18.04
N GLU A 396 36.63 14.79 -19.09
CA GLU A 396 36.04 15.25 -20.35
C GLU A 396 35.17 14.17 -21.00
N GLN A 397 35.66 12.93 -21.05
CA GLN A 397 34.89 11.80 -21.56
C GLN A 397 33.67 11.50 -20.67
N TRP A 398 33.82 11.60 -19.35
CA TRP A 398 32.73 11.42 -18.39
C TRP A 398 31.61 12.45 -18.60
N HIS A 399 31.96 13.74 -18.74
CA HIS A 399 31.00 14.80 -19.01
C HIS A 399 30.29 14.59 -20.34
N ALA A 400 31.03 14.31 -21.43
CA ALA A 400 30.45 14.06 -22.75
C ALA A 400 29.44 12.89 -22.72
N TYR A 401 29.78 11.80 -22.04
CA TYR A 401 28.90 10.65 -21.87
C TYR A 401 27.60 11.00 -21.16
N TRP A 402 27.69 11.60 -19.97
CA TRP A 402 26.50 11.90 -19.18
C TRP A 402 25.66 13.01 -19.80
N HIS A 403 26.25 13.99 -20.47
CA HIS A 403 25.49 15.00 -21.21
C HIS A 403 24.70 14.40 -22.39
N ALA A 404 25.25 13.38 -23.07
CA ALA A 404 24.54 12.68 -24.14
C ALA A 404 23.34 11.86 -23.63
N LEU A 405 23.38 11.38 -22.39
CA LEU A 405 22.33 10.53 -21.80
C LEU A 405 21.32 11.30 -20.95
N SER A 406 21.75 12.38 -20.30
CA SER A 406 20.93 13.04 -19.26
C SER A 406 19.61 13.50 -19.84
N PHE A 407 19.59 14.09 -21.03
CA PHE A 407 18.36 14.53 -21.70
C PHE A 407 18.61 14.87 -23.19
N PRO A 408 18.59 13.89 -24.11
CA PRO A 408 18.88 14.13 -25.53
C PRO A 408 17.71 14.73 -26.33
N VAL A 409 16.51 14.85 -25.75
CA VAL A 409 15.34 15.44 -26.40
C VAL A 409 14.96 16.70 -25.67
N GLY A 410 14.92 17.84 -26.36
CA GLY A 410 14.15 18.98 -25.89
C GLY A 410 14.58 19.66 -24.58
N VAL A 411 15.82 19.51 -24.09
CA VAL A 411 16.30 20.27 -22.91
C VAL A 411 16.29 21.75 -23.17
N THR A 412 16.87 22.15 -24.30
CA THR A 412 16.93 23.55 -24.72
C THR A 412 15.51 24.10 -24.83
N ARG A 413 14.60 23.34 -25.43
CA ARG A 413 13.19 23.72 -25.52
C ARG A 413 12.49 23.75 -24.16
N LEU A 414 12.74 22.80 -23.27
CA LEU A 414 12.20 22.78 -21.91
C LEU A 414 12.68 23.99 -21.09
N ALA A 415 13.95 24.36 -21.24
CA ALA A 415 14.52 25.55 -20.63
C ALA A 415 13.85 26.82 -21.17
N THR A 416 13.63 26.89 -22.49
CA THR A 416 12.86 27.98 -23.12
C THR A 416 11.41 28.00 -22.64
N LEU A 417 10.70 26.87 -22.59
CA LEU A 417 9.32 26.77 -22.09
C LEU A 417 9.21 27.18 -20.63
N LEU A 418 10.19 26.80 -19.79
CA LEU A 418 10.26 27.26 -18.42
C LEU A 418 10.50 28.77 -18.35
N GLY A 419 11.34 29.32 -19.23
CA GLY A 419 11.59 30.76 -19.34
C GLY A 419 10.37 31.56 -19.83
N GLU A 420 9.66 31.06 -20.83
CA GLU A 420 8.38 31.60 -21.33
C GLU A 420 7.34 31.61 -20.20
N ALA A 421 7.22 30.52 -19.44
CA ALA A 421 6.30 30.41 -18.32
C ALA A 421 6.56 31.41 -17.18
N THR A 422 7.81 31.85 -17.03
CA THR A 422 8.23 32.76 -15.97
C THR A 422 8.53 34.17 -16.45
N GLY A 423 8.44 34.43 -17.76
CA GLY A 423 8.84 35.70 -18.38
C GLY A 423 10.35 36.00 -18.28
N THR A 424 11.18 34.97 -18.10
CA THR A 424 12.63 35.11 -17.90
C THR A 424 13.40 34.43 -19.03
N ARG A 425 14.34 35.13 -19.67
CA ARG A 425 15.27 34.50 -20.61
C ARG A 425 16.45 33.91 -19.83
N LEU A 426 16.71 32.61 -20.03
CA LEU A 426 17.89 31.94 -19.48
C LEU A 426 19.11 32.30 -20.33
N GLY A 427 20.16 32.82 -19.70
CA GLY A 427 21.40 33.23 -20.37
C GLY A 427 22.53 32.19 -20.28
N PRO A 428 23.73 32.49 -20.82
CA PRO A 428 24.88 31.57 -20.79
C PRO A 428 25.28 31.10 -19.38
N ARG A 429 25.22 32.00 -18.38
CA ARG A 429 25.46 31.66 -16.96
C ARG A 429 24.39 30.74 -16.36
N ASP A 430 23.18 30.72 -16.91
CA ASP A 430 22.13 29.77 -16.50
C ASP A 430 22.35 28.40 -17.11
N ALA A 431 22.74 28.35 -18.39
CA ALA A 431 23.12 27.11 -19.05
C ALA A 431 24.29 26.42 -18.31
N GLU A 432 25.29 27.18 -17.88
CA GLU A 432 26.39 26.66 -17.06
C GLU A 432 25.90 26.12 -15.70
N ALA A 433 24.99 26.82 -15.02
CA ALA A 433 24.42 26.35 -13.76
C ALA A 433 23.60 25.06 -13.92
N LEU A 434 22.84 24.92 -15.02
CA LEU A 434 22.11 23.70 -15.37
C LEU A 434 23.06 22.54 -15.70
N ARG A 435 24.16 22.84 -16.40
CA ARG A 435 25.22 21.87 -16.73
C ARG A 435 25.86 21.32 -15.46
N LEU A 436 26.31 22.20 -14.56
CA LEU A 436 26.92 21.82 -13.28
C LEU A 436 25.93 21.08 -12.36
N TRP A 437 24.66 21.45 -12.38
CA TRP A 437 23.62 20.70 -11.67
C TRP A 437 23.47 19.27 -12.20
N THR A 438 23.53 19.11 -13.53
CA THR A 438 23.45 17.82 -14.21
C THR A 438 24.67 16.96 -13.88
N ASP A 439 25.87 17.55 -13.90
CA ASP A 439 27.11 16.88 -13.47
C ASP A 439 27.00 16.40 -12.02
N ALA A 440 26.54 17.25 -11.11
CA ALA A 440 26.33 16.88 -9.72
C ALA A 440 25.25 15.81 -9.55
N PHE A 441 24.18 15.87 -10.34
CA PHE A 441 23.12 14.87 -10.34
C PHE A 441 23.68 13.49 -10.70
N ASN A 442 24.39 13.38 -11.82
CA ASN A 442 24.95 12.12 -12.31
C ASN A 442 26.05 11.59 -11.40
N LEU A 443 26.92 12.46 -10.87
CA LEU A 443 27.97 12.05 -9.93
C LEU A 443 27.38 11.52 -8.62
N VAL A 444 26.33 12.15 -8.08
CA VAL A 444 25.64 11.66 -6.88
C VAL A 444 24.97 10.30 -7.13
N ASP A 445 24.43 10.08 -8.34
CA ASP A 445 23.82 8.80 -8.70
C ASP A 445 24.88 7.70 -8.85
N ALA A 446 25.96 7.96 -9.58
CA ALA A 446 27.12 7.09 -9.71
C ALA A 446 27.72 6.70 -8.35
N LEU A 447 27.91 7.68 -7.44
CA LEU A 447 28.44 7.43 -6.10
C LEU A 447 27.52 6.54 -5.23
N ARG A 448 26.21 6.60 -5.44
CA ARG A 448 25.24 5.80 -4.69
C ARG A 448 25.26 4.35 -5.14
N ASP A 449 25.46 4.12 -6.43
CA ASP A 449 25.28 2.83 -7.07
C ASP A 449 26.62 2.16 -7.45
N LEU A 450 27.77 2.73 -7.02
CA LEU A 450 29.15 2.22 -7.26
C LEU A 450 29.29 0.70 -7.19
N ARG A 451 28.79 0.07 -6.12
CA ARG A 451 28.88 -1.39 -5.95
C ARG A 451 28.02 -2.14 -6.96
N GLN A 452 26.80 -1.66 -7.20
CA GLN A 452 25.86 -2.28 -8.13
C GLN A 452 26.37 -2.17 -9.56
N ASP A 453 26.89 -1.00 -9.93
CA ASP A 453 27.51 -0.75 -11.23
C ASP A 453 28.74 -1.63 -11.42
N ALA A 454 29.61 -1.73 -10.40
CA ALA A 454 30.79 -2.59 -10.45
C ALA A 454 30.43 -4.07 -10.63
N HIS A 455 29.35 -4.58 -10.01
CA HIS A 455 28.84 -5.94 -10.22
C HIS A 455 28.34 -6.17 -11.65
N LEU A 456 27.84 -5.13 -12.32
CA LEU A 456 27.45 -5.16 -13.74
C LEU A 456 28.63 -4.94 -14.70
N GLY A 457 29.85 -4.83 -14.17
CA GLY A 457 31.07 -4.56 -14.94
C GLY A 457 31.25 -3.10 -15.35
N ARG A 458 30.46 -2.18 -14.79
CA ARG A 458 30.51 -0.74 -15.08
C ARG A 458 31.37 0.00 -14.09
N VAL A 459 32.15 0.96 -14.58
CA VAL A 459 32.96 1.84 -13.73
C VAL A 459 32.53 3.28 -13.97
N ALA A 460 31.60 3.76 -13.15
CA ALA A 460 30.94 5.05 -13.32
C ALA A 460 31.83 6.29 -12.98
N ILE A 461 33.09 6.06 -12.60
CA ILE A 461 34.09 7.08 -12.19
C ILE A 461 35.32 6.96 -13.12
N PRO A 462 35.97 8.06 -13.53
CA PRO A 462 37.16 7.99 -14.37
C PRO A 462 38.29 7.16 -13.77
N LEU A 463 38.91 6.29 -14.58
CA LEU A 463 39.97 5.37 -14.17
C LEU A 463 41.19 6.08 -13.55
N PRO A 464 41.67 7.24 -14.07
CA PRO A 464 42.78 7.95 -13.43
C PRO A 464 42.43 8.48 -12.03
N VAL A 465 41.16 8.82 -11.78
CA VAL A 465 40.70 9.32 -10.47
C VAL A 465 40.70 8.20 -9.44
N LEU A 466 40.29 7.00 -9.85
CA LEU A 466 40.39 5.78 -9.05
C LEU A 466 41.86 5.46 -8.73
N ALA A 467 42.73 5.49 -9.75
CA ALA A 467 44.15 5.20 -9.62
C ALA A 467 44.87 6.19 -8.69
N ALA A 468 44.55 7.50 -8.77
CA ALA A 468 45.13 8.53 -7.91
C ALA A 468 44.84 8.30 -6.41
N HIS A 469 43.74 7.61 -6.09
CA HIS A 469 43.35 7.25 -4.73
C HIS A 469 43.79 5.84 -4.32
N GLY A 470 44.48 5.11 -5.19
CA GLY A 470 44.84 3.71 -4.96
C GLY A 470 43.64 2.77 -4.86
N VAL A 471 42.54 3.09 -5.55
CA VAL A 471 41.32 2.26 -5.60
C VAL A 471 41.30 1.51 -6.93
N HIS A 472 41.25 0.18 -6.89
CA HIS A 472 41.12 -0.63 -8.09
C HIS A 472 39.63 -0.89 -8.41
N PRO A 473 39.20 -0.98 -9.69
CA PRO A 473 37.81 -1.29 -10.04
C PRO A 473 37.25 -2.57 -9.41
N ALA A 474 38.12 -3.55 -9.11
CA ALA A 474 37.74 -4.77 -8.41
C ALA A 474 37.29 -4.50 -6.97
N ASP A 475 37.90 -3.54 -6.28
CA ASP A 475 37.60 -3.18 -4.89
C ASP A 475 36.16 -2.66 -4.75
N LEU A 476 35.64 -2.01 -5.79
CA LEU A 476 34.26 -1.53 -5.85
C LEU A 476 33.23 -2.68 -5.83
N ARG A 477 33.55 -3.84 -6.43
CA ARG A 477 32.67 -5.02 -6.45
C ARG A 477 32.52 -5.66 -5.07
N GLU A 478 33.61 -5.65 -4.31
CA GLU A 478 33.61 -6.21 -2.96
C GLU A 478 32.80 -5.35 -1.98
N GLY A 479 32.62 -4.06 -2.29
CA GLY A 479 31.82 -3.13 -1.50
C GLY A 479 32.39 -2.87 -0.10
N ARG A 480 33.66 -3.20 0.14
CA ARG A 480 34.37 -2.97 1.41
C ARG A 480 34.78 -1.50 1.49
N ARG A 481 34.43 -0.82 2.58
CA ARG A 481 34.84 0.56 2.86
C ARG A 481 36.32 0.56 3.28
N THR A 482 37.22 0.84 2.34
CA THR A 482 38.64 1.08 2.63
C THR A 482 38.88 2.56 2.92
N PRO A 483 39.93 2.95 3.68
CA PRO A 483 40.29 4.36 3.87
C PRO A 483 40.48 5.12 2.55
N GLN A 484 41.01 4.44 1.54
CA GLN A 484 41.20 4.94 0.17
C GLN A 484 39.86 5.23 -0.52
N LEU A 485 38.91 4.30 -0.47
CA LEU A 485 37.57 4.49 -1.05
C LEU A 485 36.80 5.59 -0.32
N ASP A 486 36.93 5.67 1.00
CA ASP A 486 36.32 6.75 1.78
C ASP A 486 36.93 8.11 1.48
N ALA A 487 38.25 8.19 1.23
CA ALA A 487 38.92 9.41 0.78
C ALA A 487 38.40 9.83 -0.60
N LEU A 488 38.33 8.90 -1.56
CA LEU A 488 37.79 9.14 -2.89
C LEU A 488 36.34 9.66 -2.83
N VAL A 489 35.46 8.98 -2.08
CA VAL A 489 34.05 9.40 -1.95
C VAL A 489 33.94 10.79 -1.32
N ARG A 490 34.82 11.14 -0.37
CA ARG A 490 34.87 12.50 0.20
C ARG A 490 35.32 13.54 -0.82
N GLU A 491 36.37 13.28 -1.59
CA GLU A 491 36.83 14.20 -2.65
C GLU A 491 35.74 14.43 -3.69
N LEU A 492 35.15 13.35 -4.21
CA LEU A 492 34.05 13.44 -5.17
C LEU A 492 32.81 14.13 -4.60
N ALA A 493 32.54 13.96 -3.30
CA ALA A 493 31.48 14.69 -2.62
C ALA A 493 31.77 16.19 -2.50
N VAL A 494 33.02 16.59 -2.24
CA VAL A 494 33.43 18.01 -2.25
C VAL A 494 33.23 18.61 -3.64
N THR A 495 33.63 17.90 -4.69
CA THR A 495 33.42 18.31 -6.09
C THR A 495 31.93 18.50 -6.41
N ALA A 496 31.09 17.52 -6.06
CA ALA A 496 29.65 17.62 -6.24
C ALA A 496 29.04 18.79 -5.43
N HIS A 497 29.54 19.04 -4.23
CA HIS A 497 29.14 20.20 -3.43
C HIS A 497 29.46 21.52 -4.13
N GLY A 498 30.68 21.68 -4.66
CA GLY A 498 31.09 22.87 -5.40
C GLY A 498 30.21 23.13 -6.63
N TRP A 499 29.91 22.08 -7.41
CA TRP A 499 29.00 22.19 -8.54
C TRP A 499 27.58 22.60 -8.10
N LEU A 500 27.06 22.05 -7.01
CA LEU A 500 25.75 22.40 -6.46
C LEU A 500 25.70 23.81 -5.85
N ASP A 501 26.82 24.35 -5.37
CA ASP A 501 26.89 25.71 -4.84
C ASP A 501 26.85 26.73 -5.98
N THR A 502 27.62 26.53 -7.04
CA THR A 502 27.54 27.36 -8.25
C THR A 502 26.16 27.26 -8.89
N ALA A 503 25.61 26.03 -9.01
CA ALA A 503 24.28 25.82 -9.56
C ALA A 503 23.18 26.50 -8.72
N ALA A 504 23.33 26.61 -7.40
CA ALA A 504 22.33 27.23 -6.53
C ALA A 504 22.03 28.70 -6.88
N GLY A 505 23.03 29.43 -7.43
CA GLY A 505 22.88 30.83 -7.85
C GLY A 505 21.84 31.06 -8.95
N LEU A 506 21.36 30.02 -9.63
CA LEU A 506 20.22 30.12 -10.56
C LEU A 506 18.93 30.54 -9.82
N ALA A 507 18.73 30.10 -8.57
CA ALA A 507 17.55 30.46 -7.78
C ALA A 507 17.50 31.95 -7.42
N ASP A 508 18.66 32.60 -7.32
CA ASP A 508 18.73 34.02 -6.95
C ASP A 508 18.55 34.92 -8.17
N ARG A 509 19.02 34.48 -9.34
CA ARG A 509 18.82 35.15 -10.63
C ARG A 509 17.40 34.98 -11.18
N HIS A 510 16.77 33.83 -10.90
CA HIS A 510 15.42 33.50 -11.35
C HIS A 510 14.52 33.20 -10.16
N PRO A 511 13.98 34.23 -9.46
CA PRO A 511 13.07 34.06 -8.33
C PRO A 511 11.88 33.14 -8.64
N ALA A 512 11.51 33.09 -9.92
CA ALA A 512 10.43 32.26 -10.42
C ALA A 512 10.70 30.76 -10.36
N LEU A 513 11.94 30.36 -10.55
CA LEU A 513 12.38 28.98 -10.46
C LEU A 513 12.91 28.63 -9.06
N ALA A 514 13.11 29.63 -8.21
CA ALA A 514 13.79 29.50 -6.93
C ALA A 514 13.18 28.43 -6.00
N ALA A 515 11.85 28.33 -5.93
CA ALA A 515 11.19 27.33 -5.08
C ALA A 515 11.50 25.90 -5.52
N SER A 516 11.41 25.65 -6.83
CA SER A 516 11.69 24.35 -7.44
C SER A 516 13.18 24.03 -7.38
N TRP A 517 14.02 24.99 -7.76
CA TRP A 517 15.46 24.85 -7.83
C TRP A 517 16.10 24.62 -6.45
N ARG A 518 15.77 25.45 -5.45
CA ARG A 518 16.26 25.26 -4.07
C ARG A 518 15.82 23.91 -3.49
N THR A 519 14.64 23.41 -3.90
CA THR A 519 14.18 22.08 -3.48
C THR A 519 15.04 20.98 -4.10
N LEU A 520 15.34 21.06 -5.40
CA LEU A 520 16.20 20.09 -6.09
C LEU A 520 17.61 20.05 -5.49
N ILE A 521 18.26 21.21 -5.35
CA ILE A 521 19.58 21.34 -4.71
C ILE A 521 19.56 20.75 -3.30
N ARG A 522 18.52 21.03 -2.50
CA ARG A 522 18.40 20.50 -1.14
C ARG A 522 18.22 18.98 -1.11
N LEU A 523 17.51 18.40 -2.09
CA LEU A 523 17.36 16.95 -2.20
C LEU A 523 18.70 16.26 -2.51
N GLN A 524 19.47 16.79 -3.46
CA GLN A 524 20.81 16.27 -3.79
C GLN A 524 21.80 16.42 -2.62
N ARG A 525 21.84 17.59 -1.96
CA ARG A 525 22.68 17.78 -0.75
C ARG A 525 22.32 16.80 0.37
N LEU A 526 21.05 16.41 0.50
CA LEU A 526 20.66 15.38 1.47
C LEU A 526 21.14 13.97 1.09
N GLN A 527 21.27 13.68 -0.21
CA GLN A 527 21.86 12.43 -0.70
C GLN A 527 23.36 12.42 -0.43
N LEU A 528 24.05 13.52 -0.74
CA LEU A 528 25.49 13.67 -0.57
C LEU A 528 25.93 13.53 0.89
N ARG A 529 25.25 14.24 1.81
CA ARG A 529 25.49 14.08 3.25
C ARG A 529 25.20 12.69 3.80
N ALA A 530 24.42 11.87 3.08
CA ALA A 530 24.19 10.49 3.48
C ALA A 530 25.35 9.58 3.03
N LEU A 531 25.97 9.87 1.88
CA LEU A 531 27.17 9.20 1.37
C LEU A 531 28.39 9.49 2.26
N GLU A 532 28.56 10.75 2.67
CA GLU A 532 29.64 11.22 3.57
C GLU A 532 29.60 10.56 4.96
N ARG A 533 28.41 10.29 5.50
CA ARG A 533 28.23 9.70 6.85
C ARG A 533 28.46 8.18 6.92
N GLY A 534 29.15 7.59 5.96
CA GLY A 534 29.58 6.19 6.05
C GLY A 534 28.47 5.13 5.91
N ARG A 535 27.27 5.49 5.42
CA ARG A 535 26.19 4.51 5.25
C ARG A 535 26.53 3.48 4.16
N PRO A 536 26.11 2.22 4.30
CA PRO A 536 26.61 1.16 3.43
C PRO A 536 26.36 1.46 1.95
N LEU A 537 27.40 1.24 1.14
CA LEU A 537 27.38 1.25 -0.34
C LEU A 537 26.58 0.04 -0.90
N SER A 538 25.88 -0.70 -0.03
CA SER A 538 25.12 -1.89 -0.37
C SER A 538 23.63 -1.61 -0.43
N GLY A 539 23.10 -1.61 -1.65
CA GLY A 539 21.88 -2.32 -2.03
C GLY A 539 20.63 -2.05 -1.18
N GLY A 540 19.90 -0.98 -1.52
CA GLY A 540 18.51 -0.83 -1.15
C GLY A 540 18.00 0.59 -1.36
N ARG A 541 17.02 0.76 -2.27
CA ARG A 541 16.22 1.98 -2.49
C ARG A 541 15.47 2.50 -1.24
N ARG A 542 15.79 2.01 -0.03
CA ARG A 542 15.17 2.32 1.25
C ARG A 542 16.23 2.42 2.36
N GLY A 543 16.89 3.59 2.47
CA GLY A 543 17.84 3.88 3.54
C GLY A 543 17.53 5.19 4.28
N SER A 544 16.74 5.09 5.35
CA SER A 544 16.72 5.97 6.55
C SER A 544 17.05 7.48 6.40
N GLY A 545 16.36 8.19 5.52
CA GLY A 545 16.23 9.66 5.54
C GLY A 545 14.84 10.11 5.10
N SER A 546 13.89 9.16 5.04
CA SER A 546 12.64 9.29 4.29
C SER A 546 11.77 10.43 4.80
N LEU A 547 11.74 10.67 6.11
CA LEU A 547 10.94 11.75 6.71
C LEU A 547 11.47 13.14 6.31
N ARG A 548 12.77 13.41 6.48
CA ARG A 548 13.37 14.71 6.14
C ARG A 548 13.29 14.97 4.64
N ARG A 549 13.55 13.96 3.82
CA ARG A 549 13.43 14.04 2.35
C ARG A 549 11.99 14.26 1.91
N ALA A 550 11.05 13.47 2.44
CA ALA A 550 9.62 13.61 2.13
C ALA A 550 9.10 14.98 2.57
N LEU A 551 9.54 15.48 3.72
CA LEU A 551 9.20 16.82 4.20
C LEU A 551 9.75 17.91 3.28
N VAL A 552 11.02 17.82 2.87
CA VAL A 552 11.62 18.77 1.92
C VAL A 552 10.86 18.78 0.59
N LEU A 553 10.56 17.60 0.03
CA LEU A 553 9.83 17.49 -1.22
C LEU A 553 8.37 17.94 -1.07
N TYR A 554 7.70 17.64 0.05
CA TYR A 554 6.34 18.08 0.32
C TYR A 554 6.24 19.61 0.42
N ILE A 555 7.12 20.23 1.21
CA ILE A 555 7.20 21.70 1.33
C ILE A 555 7.56 22.32 -0.02
N GLY A 556 8.52 21.74 -0.75
CA GLY A 556 8.92 22.20 -2.08
C GLY A 556 7.77 22.16 -3.08
N ARG A 557 7.01 21.06 -3.13
CA ARG A 557 5.80 20.94 -3.97
C ARG A 557 4.74 21.96 -3.61
N LEU A 558 4.51 22.20 -2.31
CA LEU A 558 3.55 23.21 -1.86
C LEU A 558 3.97 24.60 -2.36
N ARG A 559 5.24 24.98 -2.15
CA ARG A 559 5.79 26.27 -2.58
C ARG A 559 5.76 26.45 -4.09
N ALA A 560 6.22 25.44 -4.83
CA ALA A 560 6.17 25.43 -6.30
C ALA A 560 4.73 25.54 -6.79
N ALA A 561 3.79 24.76 -6.24
CA ALA A 561 2.38 24.81 -6.64
C ALA A 561 1.72 26.16 -6.34
N LEU A 562 2.02 26.77 -5.20
CA LEU A 562 1.54 28.12 -4.86
C LEU A 562 2.10 29.15 -5.83
N TYR A 563 3.38 29.03 -6.20
CA TYR A 563 4.03 29.92 -7.13
C TYR A 563 3.47 29.80 -8.55
N TRP A 564 3.43 28.58 -9.10
CA TRP A 564 2.85 28.29 -10.41
C TRP A 564 1.36 28.65 -10.52
N ARG A 565 0.64 28.68 -9.38
CA ARG A 565 -0.76 29.14 -9.35
C ARG A 565 -0.87 30.67 -9.44
N ARG A 566 0.11 31.43 -8.93
CA ARG A 566 0.12 32.90 -8.94
C ARG A 566 0.50 33.49 -10.29
N LEU A 567 1.35 32.81 -11.06
CA LEU A 567 1.79 33.26 -12.39
C LEU A 567 0.71 33.19 -13.50
N GLY A 568 -0.50 32.67 -13.24
CA GLY A 568 -1.55 32.53 -14.28
C GLY A 568 -1.24 31.44 -15.32
N PRO A 569 -2.07 31.23 -16.35
CA PRO A 569 -1.88 30.15 -17.32
C PRO A 569 -0.82 30.55 -18.35
N ALA A 570 0.47 30.44 -18.01
CA ALA A 570 1.56 30.91 -18.86
C ALA A 570 2.12 29.86 -19.85
N LEU A 571 1.48 28.68 -19.98
CA LEU A 571 1.84 27.69 -21.00
C LEU A 571 0.59 26.95 -21.45
N THR A 572 0.09 27.35 -22.62
CA THR A 572 -0.88 26.56 -23.37
C THR A 572 -0.05 25.74 -24.38
N PRO A 573 -0.28 24.42 -24.52
CA PRO A 573 0.29 23.72 -25.66
C PRO A 573 -0.10 24.48 -26.94
N PRO A 574 0.82 24.67 -27.91
CA PRO A 574 0.44 25.08 -29.25
C PRO A 574 -0.78 24.26 -29.70
N GLN A 575 -1.74 24.86 -30.41
CA GLN A 575 -2.85 24.10 -31.01
C GLN A 575 -2.26 23.12 -32.03
N GLY A 576 -1.85 21.95 -31.58
CA GLY A 576 -1.34 20.87 -32.40
C GLY A 576 -2.51 20.14 -33.05
N ALA A 577 -2.33 19.77 -34.32
CA ALA A 577 -3.32 19.01 -35.08
C ALA A 577 -3.78 17.77 -34.29
N PRO A 578 -5.09 17.41 -34.33
CA PRO A 578 -5.58 16.21 -33.68
C PRO A 578 -4.74 15.01 -34.15
N VAL A 579 -4.16 14.27 -33.19
CA VAL A 579 -3.51 13.00 -33.48
C VAL A 579 -4.56 12.12 -34.14
N PRO A 580 -4.36 11.64 -35.38
CA PRO A 580 -5.34 10.78 -36.05
C PRO A 580 -5.63 9.58 -35.15
N ALA A 581 -6.91 9.34 -34.88
CA ALA A 581 -7.32 8.12 -34.22
C ALA A 581 -6.80 6.95 -35.07
N PRO A 582 -6.14 5.94 -34.46
CA PRO A 582 -5.77 4.76 -35.22
C PRO A 582 -7.03 4.16 -35.85
N PRO A 583 -6.97 3.64 -37.10
CA PRO A 583 -8.10 2.96 -37.69
C PRO A 583 -8.54 1.81 -36.77
N PRO A 584 -9.85 1.51 -36.68
CA PRO A 584 -10.34 0.44 -35.83
C PRO A 584 -9.91 -0.90 -36.45
N THR A 585 -8.79 -1.44 -36.00
CA THR A 585 -8.39 -2.80 -36.35
C THR A 585 -7.77 -3.54 -35.18
N ALA A 586 -8.35 -4.72 -34.97
CA ALA A 586 -7.78 -5.96 -34.45
C ALA A 586 -6.81 -5.88 -33.26
N THR A 587 -7.15 -6.66 -32.24
CA THR A 587 -6.28 -7.18 -31.18
C THR A 587 -4.82 -7.30 -31.64
N PRO A 588 -3.85 -6.76 -30.88
CA PRO A 588 -2.47 -6.62 -31.35
C PRO A 588 -1.91 -7.98 -31.79
N ALA A 589 -1.49 -8.05 -33.06
CA ALA A 589 -0.78 -9.19 -33.60
C ALA A 589 0.61 -9.24 -32.93
N VAL A 590 0.81 -10.29 -32.14
CA VAL A 590 2.14 -10.78 -31.74
C VAL A 590 2.99 -10.95 -33.00
N PRO A 591 4.27 -10.52 -33.02
CA PRO A 591 5.14 -10.73 -34.17
C PRO A 591 5.12 -12.22 -34.54
N ARG A 592 4.79 -12.54 -35.80
CA ARG A 592 4.80 -13.93 -36.27
C ARG A 592 6.24 -14.45 -36.16
N PRO A 593 6.52 -15.49 -35.36
CA PRO A 593 7.79 -16.17 -35.47
C PRO A 593 7.89 -16.82 -36.85
N ARG A 594 9.12 -16.85 -37.39
CA ARG A 594 9.48 -17.61 -38.61
C ARG A 594 8.83 -18.99 -38.57
N SER A 595 8.25 -19.39 -39.69
CA SER A 595 7.59 -20.68 -39.96
C SER A 595 8.06 -21.82 -39.05
N ALA A 596 7.30 -22.07 -37.99
CA ALA A 596 7.52 -23.19 -37.09
C ALA A 596 6.98 -24.46 -37.74
N GLU A 597 7.78 -25.53 -37.67
CA GLU A 597 7.41 -26.88 -38.06
C GLU A 597 6.08 -27.29 -37.40
N PRO A 598 5.18 -27.99 -38.13
CA PRO A 598 3.88 -28.39 -37.59
C PRO A 598 4.07 -29.25 -36.32
N PRO A 599 3.25 -29.04 -35.27
CA PRO A 599 3.38 -29.79 -34.02
C PRO A 599 3.18 -31.28 -34.27
N LEU A 600 3.95 -32.12 -33.57
CA LEU A 600 3.78 -33.56 -33.62
C LEU A 600 2.45 -33.98 -32.98
N PRO A 601 1.83 -35.10 -33.41
CA PRO A 601 0.66 -35.64 -32.74
C PRO A 601 1.02 -36.13 -31.31
N PRO A 602 0.03 -36.14 -30.39
CA PRO A 602 0.19 -36.78 -29.08
C PRO A 602 0.56 -38.26 -29.27
N ARG A 603 1.40 -38.79 -28.37
CA ARG A 603 1.75 -40.22 -28.40
C ARG A 603 0.53 -41.04 -27.98
N PRO A 604 0.20 -42.14 -28.68
CA PRO A 604 -0.89 -43.02 -28.28
C PRO A 604 -0.63 -43.63 -26.90
N HIS A 605 -1.70 -43.97 -26.18
CA HIS A 605 -1.60 -44.65 -24.88
C HIS A 605 -0.95 -46.03 -25.03
N ALA A 606 -0.11 -46.42 -24.06
CA ALA A 606 0.63 -47.69 -24.11
C ALA A 606 -0.28 -48.92 -24.18
N GLY A 607 -1.49 -48.85 -23.61
CA GLY A 607 -2.50 -49.90 -23.66
C GLY A 607 -3.44 -49.84 -24.88
N GLY A 608 -3.20 -48.93 -25.84
CA GLY A 608 -4.03 -48.78 -27.03
C GLY A 608 -5.40 -48.13 -26.80
N ALA A 609 -5.66 -47.63 -25.58
CA ALA A 609 -6.91 -46.94 -25.25
C ALA A 609 -7.07 -45.67 -26.10
N ARG A 610 -8.31 -45.39 -26.52
CA ARG A 610 -8.67 -44.22 -27.32
C ARG A 610 -9.58 -43.27 -26.53
N PRO A 611 -9.56 -41.96 -26.83
CA PRO A 611 -10.44 -41.01 -26.17
C PRO A 611 -11.92 -41.39 -26.40
N PRO A 612 -12.79 -41.20 -25.41
CA PRO A 612 -14.21 -41.49 -25.52
C PRO A 612 -14.88 -40.67 -26.63
N ALA A 613 -15.69 -41.35 -27.47
CA ALA A 613 -16.43 -40.72 -28.56
C ALA A 613 -17.72 -40.05 -28.07
N GLY A 614 -18.21 -39.05 -28.79
CA GLY A 614 -19.54 -38.46 -28.55
C GLY A 614 -19.64 -37.47 -27.38
N LEU A 615 -18.51 -36.96 -26.88
CA LEU A 615 -18.52 -35.90 -25.85
C LEU A 615 -18.91 -34.53 -26.41
N GLY A 616 -18.45 -34.16 -27.62
CA GLY A 616 -18.81 -32.89 -28.28
C GLY A 616 -18.63 -31.68 -27.37
N ASP A 617 -19.66 -30.83 -27.27
CA ASP A 617 -19.68 -29.62 -26.43
C ASP A 617 -19.68 -29.90 -24.91
N ARG A 618 -19.67 -31.17 -24.50
CA ARG A 618 -19.60 -31.59 -23.09
C ARG A 618 -18.18 -31.80 -22.58
N VAL A 619 -17.15 -31.62 -23.42
CA VAL A 619 -15.76 -31.56 -22.97
C VAL A 619 -15.54 -30.28 -22.16
N PRO A 620 -14.99 -30.34 -20.93
CA PRO A 620 -14.69 -29.16 -20.14
C PRO A 620 -13.64 -28.30 -20.86
N ARG A 621 -13.87 -26.99 -20.93
CA ARG A 621 -12.93 -26.03 -21.52
C ARG A 621 -11.68 -25.88 -20.66
N HIS A 622 -11.82 -26.03 -19.35
CA HIS A 622 -10.73 -25.93 -18.40
C HIS A 622 -10.78 -27.01 -17.33
N VAL A 623 -9.75 -27.86 -17.32
CA VAL A 623 -9.52 -28.87 -16.29
C VAL A 623 -8.37 -28.43 -15.39
N ALA A 624 -8.57 -28.48 -14.07
CA ALA A 624 -7.53 -28.23 -13.09
C ALA A 624 -7.26 -29.50 -12.27
N ILE A 625 -5.99 -29.87 -12.04
CA ILE A 625 -5.64 -31.11 -11.35
C ILE A 625 -4.70 -30.86 -10.16
N ILE A 626 -5.10 -31.34 -8.99
CA ILE A 626 -4.27 -31.44 -7.78
C ILE A 626 -3.58 -32.82 -7.78
N MET A 627 -2.28 -32.82 -8.07
CA MET A 627 -1.43 -34.00 -8.24
C MET A 627 -0.94 -34.58 -6.90
N ASP A 628 -1.87 -35.04 -6.06
CA ASP A 628 -1.57 -35.55 -4.72
C ASP A 628 -1.32 -37.07 -4.71
N GLY A 629 -0.60 -37.56 -3.71
CA GLY A 629 -0.32 -38.98 -3.51
C GLY A 629 1.10 -39.45 -3.85
N ASN A 630 1.95 -38.60 -4.45
CA ASN A 630 3.34 -38.96 -4.82
C ASN A 630 4.14 -39.62 -3.68
N GLY A 631 4.12 -39.01 -2.49
CA GLY A 631 4.86 -39.54 -1.33
C GLY A 631 4.23 -40.80 -0.73
N ARG A 632 2.89 -40.93 -0.77
CA ARG A 632 2.18 -42.13 -0.30
C ARG A 632 2.47 -43.32 -1.23
N TRP A 633 2.45 -43.08 -2.53
CA TRP A 633 2.76 -44.08 -3.57
C TRP A 633 4.16 -44.67 -3.38
N ALA A 634 5.14 -43.81 -3.09
CA ALA A 634 6.50 -44.27 -2.82
C ALA A 634 6.57 -45.10 -1.52
N ALA A 635 5.91 -44.62 -0.46
CA ALA A 635 5.87 -45.32 0.83
C ALA A 635 5.21 -46.71 0.74
N GLU A 636 4.07 -46.83 0.04
CA GLU A 636 3.37 -48.10 -0.18
C GLU A 636 4.22 -49.14 -0.92
N ARG A 637 5.23 -48.70 -1.67
CA ARG A 637 6.15 -49.55 -2.45
C ARG A 637 7.54 -49.67 -1.82
N GLY A 638 7.73 -49.18 -0.60
CA GLY A 638 9.04 -49.18 0.08
C GLY A 638 10.10 -48.32 -0.61
N LEU A 639 9.70 -47.36 -1.44
CA LEU A 639 10.59 -46.49 -2.21
C LEU A 639 10.79 -45.12 -1.52
N PRO A 640 11.94 -44.46 -1.72
CA PRO A 640 12.13 -43.07 -1.30
C PRO A 640 11.12 -42.13 -1.95
N ARG A 641 10.60 -41.14 -1.19
CA ARG A 641 9.62 -40.14 -1.67
C ARG A 641 9.98 -39.48 -3.03
N PRO A 642 11.25 -39.13 -3.32
CA PRO A 642 11.67 -38.66 -4.65
C PRO A 642 11.26 -39.55 -5.82
N ARG A 643 11.26 -40.89 -5.64
CA ARG A 643 10.85 -41.84 -6.70
C ARG A 643 9.38 -41.66 -7.07
N GLY A 644 8.53 -41.35 -6.09
CA GLY A 644 7.12 -41.05 -6.35
C GLY A 644 6.94 -39.80 -7.20
N HIS A 645 7.70 -38.73 -6.91
CA HIS A 645 7.68 -37.50 -7.72
C HIS A 645 8.17 -37.72 -9.16
N ARG A 646 9.19 -38.56 -9.36
CA ARG A 646 9.65 -38.95 -10.72
C ARG A 646 8.58 -39.73 -11.48
N ALA A 647 7.94 -40.69 -10.85
CA ALA A 647 6.81 -41.42 -11.46
C ALA A 647 5.64 -40.46 -11.77
N GLY A 648 5.40 -39.47 -10.90
CA GLY A 648 4.44 -38.41 -11.15
C GLY A 648 4.72 -37.54 -12.38
N GLN A 649 5.97 -37.38 -12.82
CA GLN A 649 6.25 -36.68 -14.08
C GLN A 649 5.82 -37.48 -15.31
N ALA A 650 5.95 -38.81 -15.26
CA ALA A 650 5.46 -39.67 -16.35
C ALA A 650 3.92 -39.58 -16.45
N ALA A 651 3.22 -39.64 -15.31
CA ALA A 651 1.78 -39.42 -15.24
C ALA A 651 1.36 -38.05 -15.81
N LEU A 652 2.10 -36.98 -15.47
CA LEU A 652 1.87 -35.64 -16.01
C LEU A 652 1.92 -35.62 -17.54
N ARG A 653 2.97 -36.18 -18.13
CA ARG A 653 3.13 -36.22 -19.60
C ARG A 653 1.96 -36.98 -20.24
N ASP A 654 1.57 -38.11 -19.67
CA ASP A 654 0.47 -38.91 -20.22
C ASP A 654 -0.88 -38.18 -20.15
N VAL A 655 -1.16 -37.51 -19.02
CA VAL A 655 -2.36 -36.66 -18.86
C VAL A 655 -2.37 -35.50 -19.86
N VAL A 656 -1.22 -34.88 -20.15
CA VAL A 656 -1.12 -33.84 -21.19
C VAL A 656 -1.45 -34.39 -22.57
N TYR A 657 -0.96 -35.59 -22.92
CA TYR A 657 -1.33 -36.24 -24.18
C TYR A 657 -2.82 -36.57 -24.22
N GLY A 658 -3.39 -37.06 -23.12
CA GLY A 658 -4.82 -37.30 -22.98
C GLY A 658 -5.69 -36.06 -23.15
N ALA A 659 -5.22 -34.92 -22.64
CA ALA A 659 -5.90 -33.64 -22.78
C ALA A 659 -5.87 -33.13 -24.23
N LEU A 660 -4.74 -33.29 -24.93
CA LEU A 660 -4.64 -33.00 -26.37
C LEU A 660 -5.55 -33.90 -27.20
N GLU A 661 -5.60 -35.21 -26.91
CA GLU A 661 -6.45 -36.17 -27.63
C GLU A 661 -7.95 -35.89 -27.43
N LEU A 662 -8.35 -35.40 -26.26
CA LEU A 662 -9.72 -34.95 -26.00
C LEU A 662 -10.05 -33.54 -26.54
N GLY A 663 -9.04 -32.77 -26.96
CA GLY A 663 -9.22 -31.38 -27.36
C GLY A 663 -9.54 -30.43 -26.20
N ILE A 664 -9.03 -30.70 -24.99
CA ILE A 664 -9.16 -29.80 -23.83
C ILE A 664 -8.31 -28.54 -24.09
N PRO A 665 -8.88 -27.32 -24.10
CA PRO A 665 -8.11 -26.11 -24.41
C PRO A 665 -7.22 -25.62 -23.25
N HIS A 666 -7.61 -25.85 -22.00
CA HIS A 666 -6.88 -25.41 -20.81
C HIS A 666 -6.70 -26.52 -19.79
N LEU A 667 -5.46 -26.79 -19.40
CA LEU A 667 -5.11 -27.73 -18.34
C LEU A 667 -4.23 -27.03 -17.31
N THR A 668 -4.68 -26.94 -16.06
CA THR A 668 -3.90 -26.33 -14.96
C THR A 668 -3.45 -27.39 -13.96
N LEU A 669 -2.15 -27.51 -13.73
CA LEU A 669 -1.56 -28.54 -12.86
C LEU A 669 -0.90 -27.95 -11.62
N TYR A 670 -1.21 -28.49 -10.44
CA TYR A 670 -0.63 -28.02 -9.18
C TYR A 670 0.75 -28.64 -8.89
N GLY A 671 1.80 -28.04 -9.43
CA GLY A 671 3.18 -28.57 -9.35
C GLY A 671 3.84 -28.39 -7.98
N LEU A 672 3.84 -27.16 -7.43
CA LEU A 672 4.40 -26.87 -6.11
C LEU A 672 3.57 -25.79 -5.40
N SER A 673 3.10 -26.10 -4.21
CA SER A 673 2.31 -25.20 -3.35
C SER A 673 3.20 -24.32 -2.47
N THR A 674 2.76 -23.09 -2.17
CA THR A 674 3.41 -22.22 -1.16
C THR A 674 3.50 -22.86 0.23
N GLU A 675 2.66 -23.83 0.53
CA GLU A 675 2.64 -24.57 1.78
C GLU A 675 3.69 -25.70 1.80
N ASN A 676 4.23 -26.10 0.63
CA ASN A 676 5.24 -27.16 0.54
C ASN A 676 6.61 -26.76 1.09
N TRP A 677 6.88 -25.47 1.29
CA TRP A 677 8.08 -24.98 1.98
C TRP A 677 8.20 -25.45 3.44
N LYS A 678 7.12 -26.01 4.02
CA LYS A 678 7.14 -26.62 5.37
C LYS A 678 7.70 -28.06 5.38
N ARG A 679 7.93 -28.65 4.21
CA ARG A 679 8.51 -30.00 4.08
C ARG A 679 10.03 -29.97 4.31
N PRO A 680 10.67 -31.13 4.55
CA PRO A 680 12.13 -31.20 4.63
C PRO A 680 12.80 -30.58 3.40
N ALA A 681 13.87 -29.80 3.62
CA ALA A 681 14.53 -29.02 2.56
C ALA A 681 14.98 -29.89 1.37
N ALA A 682 15.54 -31.08 1.64
CA ALA A 682 15.96 -32.01 0.59
C ALA A 682 14.80 -32.52 -0.29
N GLU A 683 13.58 -32.67 0.26
CA GLU A 683 12.39 -33.02 -0.54
C GLU A 683 11.99 -31.85 -1.45
N VAL A 684 12.03 -30.62 -0.93
CA VAL A 684 11.69 -29.42 -1.70
C VAL A 684 12.70 -29.19 -2.83
N GLU A 685 13.99 -29.34 -2.56
CA GLU A 685 15.06 -29.19 -3.55
C GLU A 685 14.91 -30.18 -4.71
N GLU A 686 14.62 -31.46 -4.40
CA GLU A 686 14.38 -32.47 -5.43
C GLU A 686 13.12 -32.18 -6.26
N ILE A 687 12.03 -31.70 -5.65
CA ILE A 687 10.83 -31.28 -6.40
C ILE A 687 11.15 -30.13 -7.34
N LEU A 688 11.91 -29.12 -6.88
CA LEU A 688 12.33 -27.98 -7.70
C LEU A 688 13.22 -28.42 -8.87
N ARG A 689 14.16 -29.35 -8.61
CA ARG A 689 15.02 -29.95 -9.65
C ARG A 689 14.18 -30.66 -10.71
N LEU A 690 13.26 -31.53 -10.30
CA LEU A 690 12.37 -32.24 -11.22
C LEU A 690 11.50 -31.27 -12.03
N LEU A 691 10.90 -30.25 -11.39
CA LEU A 691 10.14 -29.23 -12.11
C LEU A 691 11.00 -28.48 -13.15
N GLY A 692 12.28 -28.25 -12.87
CA GLY A 692 13.22 -27.65 -13.82
C GLY A 692 13.47 -28.54 -15.02
N GLU A 693 13.66 -29.84 -14.80
CA GLU A 693 13.82 -30.83 -15.88
C GLU A 693 12.56 -30.92 -16.75
N GLY A 694 11.38 -31.00 -16.12
CA GLY A 694 10.10 -31.08 -16.81
C GLY A 694 9.66 -29.79 -17.50
N ALA A 695 10.29 -28.66 -17.21
CA ALA A 695 10.02 -27.37 -17.83
C ALA A 695 10.97 -27.07 -19.00
N ASP A 696 11.98 -27.90 -19.29
CA ASP A 696 12.94 -27.66 -20.36
C ASP A 696 12.39 -28.10 -21.73
N ALA A 697 11.96 -27.14 -22.56
CA ALA A 697 11.40 -27.42 -23.88
C ALA A 697 12.41 -27.92 -24.93
N ASP A 698 13.71 -27.97 -24.65
CA ASP A 698 14.69 -28.66 -25.53
C ASP A 698 14.78 -30.16 -25.23
N ARG A 699 14.41 -30.56 -24.01
CA ARG A 699 14.53 -31.93 -23.53
C ARG A 699 13.19 -32.66 -23.47
N GLU A 700 12.12 -31.92 -23.22
CA GLU A 700 10.79 -32.50 -22.98
C GLU A 700 9.95 -32.55 -24.26
N GLU A 701 9.72 -33.76 -24.75
CA GLU A 701 8.98 -34.02 -25.99
C GLU A 701 7.53 -33.53 -25.99
N VAL A 702 6.96 -33.28 -24.81
CA VAL A 702 5.60 -32.72 -24.65
C VAL A 702 5.48 -31.34 -25.32
N PHE A 703 6.56 -30.55 -25.35
CA PHE A 703 6.57 -29.23 -25.98
C PHE A 703 6.86 -29.26 -27.50
N ALA A 704 7.21 -30.43 -28.05
CA ALA A 704 7.20 -30.66 -29.49
C ALA A 704 5.77 -30.87 -30.05
N ARG A 705 4.77 -31.02 -29.17
CA ARG A 705 3.33 -31.05 -29.51
C ARG A 705 2.76 -29.64 -29.45
N ASP A 706 1.46 -29.51 -29.75
CA ASP A 706 0.77 -28.21 -29.73
C ASP A 706 0.41 -27.75 -28.30
N VAL A 707 1.42 -27.62 -27.44
CA VAL A 707 1.28 -27.23 -26.03
C VAL A 707 1.91 -25.86 -25.80
N ARG A 708 1.13 -24.92 -25.28
CA ARG A 708 1.56 -23.62 -24.78
C ARG A 708 1.74 -23.68 -23.26
N LEU A 709 2.96 -23.51 -22.77
CA LEU A 709 3.20 -23.41 -21.34
C LEU A 709 2.85 -22.01 -20.83
N TRP A 710 2.20 -21.95 -19.67
CA TRP A 710 2.08 -20.76 -18.83
C TRP A 710 2.54 -21.10 -17.41
N TRP A 711 3.34 -20.23 -16.81
CA TRP A 711 3.70 -20.37 -15.38
C TRP A 711 2.81 -19.48 -14.52
N SER A 712 2.26 -20.04 -13.44
CA SER A 712 1.53 -19.30 -12.42
C SER A 712 2.12 -19.54 -11.04
N GLY A 713 2.59 -18.49 -10.37
CA GLY A 713 3.17 -18.59 -9.03
C GLY A 713 4.04 -17.40 -8.64
N LEU A 714 4.71 -17.51 -7.49
CA LEU A 714 5.58 -16.48 -6.95
C LEU A 714 7.04 -16.73 -7.34
N PRO A 715 7.78 -15.74 -7.88
CA PRO A 715 9.22 -15.89 -8.16
C PRO A 715 10.05 -16.00 -6.89
N GLU A 716 9.58 -15.44 -5.76
CA GLU A 716 10.37 -15.39 -4.54
C GLU A 716 10.67 -16.78 -3.97
N GLY A 717 11.95 -17.08 -3.79
CA GLY A 717 12.43 -18.34 -3.23
C GLY A 717 12.70 -19.44 -4.27
N LEU A 718 12.35 -19.25 -5.54
CA LEU A 718 12.68 -20.20 -6.61
C LEU A 718 14.16 -20.07 -7.03
N PRO A 719 14.86 -21.20 -7.31
CA PRO A 719 16.18 -21.16 -7.91
C PRO A 719 16.18 -20.45 -9.26
N ALA A 720 17.18 -19.61 -9.52
CA ALA A 720 17.28 -18.83 -10.76
C ALA A 720 17.19 -19.71 -12.01
N GLY A 721 17.90 -20.85 -12.05
CA GLY A 721 17.87 -21.76 -13.19
C GLY A 721 16.49 -22.36 -13.49
N LEU A 722 15.65 -22.59 -12.47
CA LEU A 722 14.26 -23.02 -12.67
C LEU A 722 13.40 -21.90 -13.24
N LEU A 723 13.55 -20.68 -12.71
CA LEU A 723 12.83 -19.51 -13.22
C LEU A 723 13.19 -19.25 -14.69
N ASP A 724 14.47 -19.30 -15.02
CA ASP A 724 14.98 -19.14 -16.40
C ASP A 724 14.43 -20.23 -17.33
N ALA A 725 14.36 -21.48 -16.87
CA ALA A 725 13.77 -22.59 -17.64
C ALA A 725 12.27 -22.36 -17.91
N LEU A 726 11.50 -22.02 -16.87
CA LEU A 726 10.07 -21.72 -16.99
C LEU A 726 9.82 -20.56 -17.97
N GLU A 727 10.54 -19.45 -17.81
CA GLU A 727 10.39 -18.28 -18.67
C GLU A 727 10.79 -18.55 -20.12
N ARG A 728 11.90 -19.27 -20.35
CA ARG A 728 12.32 -19.66 -21.71
C ARG A 728 11.25 -20.51 -22.38
N THR A 729 10.67 -21.48 -21.68
CA THR A 729 9.66 -22.37 -22.25
C THR A 729 8.33 -21.66 -22.48
N VAL A 730 7.90 -20.77 -21.58
CA VAL A 730 6.73 -19.90 -21.80
C VAL A 730 6.91 -19.07 -23.07
N ARG A 731 8.09 -18.47 -23.29
CA ARG A 731 8.38 -17.69 -24.51
C ARG A 731 8.35 -18.58 -25.76
N ARG A 732 9.05 -19.72 -25.74
CA ARG A 732 9.14 -20.64 -26.89
C ARG A 732 7.81 -21.21 -27.33
N THR A 733 6.96 -21.55 -26.37
CA THR A 733 5.67 -22.21 -26.65
C THR A 733 4.50 -21.24 -26.82
N SER A 734 4.73 -19.93 -26.71
CA SER A 734 3.70 -18.87 -26.74
C SER A 734 2.81 -18.85 -27.99
N HIS A 735 3.32 -19.37 -29.11
CA HIS A 735 2.63 -19.42 -30.41
C HIS A 735 1.72 -20.65 -30.59
N ARG A 736 1.87 -21.68 -29.73
CA ARG A 736 1.05 -22.90 -29.75
C ARG A 736 -0.40 -22.60 -29.33
N ARG A 737 -1.35 -23.35 -29.88
CA ARG A 737 -2.80 -23.08 -29.73
C ARG A 737 -3.63 -24.29 -29.27
N GLY A 738 -3.09 -25.50 -29.38
CA GLY A 738 -3.81 -26.74 -29.08
C GLY A 738 -4.23 -26.86 -27.61
N LEU A 739 -3.25 -26.79 -26.70
CA LEU A 739 -3.48 -26.84 -25.26
C LEU A 739 -2.70 -25.75 -24.54
N THR A 740 -3.35 -24.94 -23.72
CA THR A 740 -2.68 -24.09 -22.73
C THR A 740 -2.46 -24.88 -21.45
N LEU A 741 -1.22 -25.28 -21.19
CA LEU A 741 -0.78 -25.93 -19.97
C LEU A 741 -0.32 -24.88 -18.96
N THR A 742 -1.13 -24.63 -17.94
CA THR A 742 -0.75 -23.74 -16.83
C THR A 742 -0.12 -24.55 -15.71
N LEU A 743 1.18 -24.37 -15.50
CA LEU A 743 1.91 -25.04 -14.44
C LEU A 743 2.02 -24.13 -13.21
N CYS A 744 1.39 -24.54 -12.11
CA CYS A 744 1.39 -23.82 -10.86
C CYS A 744 2.60 -24.19 -10.00
N VAL A 745 3.65 -23.36 -10.02
CA VAL A 745 4.91 -23.58 -9.27
C VAL A 745 5.12 -22.47 -8.27
N ASN A 746 5.31 -22.83 -7.00
CA ASN A 746 5.29 -21.89 -5.87
C ASN A 746 3.99 -21.06 -5.85
N TYR A 747 2.87 -21.75 -6.07
CA TYR A 747 1.55 -21.16 -6.19
C TYR A 747 0.75 -21.32 -4.90
N GLY A 748 0.03 -20.26 -4.53
CA GLY A 748 -1.02 -20.29 -3.52
C GLY A 748 -2.11 -19.32 -3.90
N GLY A 749 -3.36 -19.76 -3.95
CA GLY A 749 -4.48 -18.95 -4.42
C GLY A 749 -4.73 -17.69 -3.59
N ARG A 750 -4.60 -17.80 -2.26
CA ARG A 750 -4.60 -16.62 -1.38
C ARG A 750 -3.45 -15.66 -1.70
N ALA A 751 -2.29 -16.15 -2.11
CA ALA A 751 -1.16 -15.32 -2.48
C ALA A 751 -1.41 -14.61 -3.83
N GLU A 752 -1.94 -15.32 -4.82
CA GLU A 752 -2.38 -14.75 -6.10
C GLU A 752 -3.43 -13.65 -5.87
N LEU A 753 -4.50 -13.94 -5.13
CA LEU A 753 -5.54 -12.96 -4.78
C LEU A 753 -4.98 -11.74 -4.06
N THR A 754 -4.00 -11.95 -3.17
CA THR A 754 -3.34 -10.86 -2.46
C THR A 754 -2.46 -10.04 -3.41
N ALA A 755 -1.73 -10.67 -4.33
CA ALA A 755 -0.93 -9.99 -5.34
C ALA A 755 -1.83 -9.17 -6.28
N ALA A 756 -2.90 -9.77 -6.79
CA ALA A 756 -3.91 -9.12 -7.62
C ALA A 756 -4.54 -7.91 -6.91
N ALA A 757 -4.98 -8.09 -5.66
CA ALA A 757 -5.53 -7.00 -4.85
C ALA A 757 -4.49 -5.89 -4.59
N ARG A 758 -3.20 -6.22 -4.42
CA ARG A 758 -2.13 -5.23 -4.27
C ARG A 758 -1.92 -4.46 -5.57
N GLU A 759 -1.87 -5.10 -6.73
CA GLU A 759 -1.75 -4.41 -8.02
C GLU A 759 -2.97 -3.53 -8.31
N LEU A 760 -4.18 -4.05 -8.09
CA LEU A 760 -5.41 -3.28 -8.18
C LEU A 760 -5.40 -2.08 -7.23
N ALA A 761 -4.97 -2.26 -5.97
CA ALA A 761 -4.86 -1.16 -5.02
C ALA A 761 -3.78 -0.15 -5.44
N ARG A 762 -2.70 -0.57 -6.08
CA ARG A 762 -1.69 0.33 -6.66
C ARG A 762 -2.27 1.14 -7.81
N ASP A 763 -3.10 0.56 -8.67
CA ASP A 763 -3.77 1.28 -9.76
C ASP A 763 -4.85 2.24 -9.24
N VAL A 764 -5.59 1.82 -8.22
CA VAL A 764 -6.55 2.68 -7.51
C VAL A 764 -5.84 3.87 -6.83
N ALA A 765 -4.77 3.61 -6.08
CA ALA A 765 -3.96 4.67 -5.44
C ALA A 765 -3.21 5.55 -6.48
N GLY A 766 -2.85 4.93 -7.61
CA GLY A 766 -2.29 5.56 -8.79
C GLY A 766 -3.29 6.46 -9.53
N GLY A 767 -4.59 6.29 -9.27
CA GLY A 767 -5.67 7.01 -9.94
C GLY A 767 -5.95 6.51 -11.35
N GLY A 768 -5.38 5.36 -11.75
CA GLY A 768 -5.63 4.70 -13.03
C GLY A 768 -6.93 3.87 -13.04
N LEU A 769 -7.49 3.60 -11.86
CA LEU A 769 -8.75 2.86 -11.70
C LEU A 769 -9.58 3.51 -10.59
N HIS A 770 -10.86 3.79 -10.86
CA HIS A 770 -11.77 4.24 -9.82
C HIS A 770 -12.23 3.05 -8.96
N PRO A 771 -12.23 3.12 -7.62
CA PRO A 771 -12.61 1.98 -6.78
C PRO A 771 -14.00 1.41 -7.09
N ALA A 772 -14.96 2.27 -7.45
CA ALA A 772 -16.32 1.83 -7.78
C ALA A 772 -16.43 1.13 -9.16
N ALA A 773 -15.40 1.22 -10.00
CA ALA A 773 -15.32 0.50 -11.27
C ALA A 773 -14.75 -0.92 -11.10
N VAL A 774 -14.36 -1.30 -9.87
CA VAL A 774 -13.85 -2.64 -9.58
C VAL A 774 -15.00 -3.64 -9.61
N THR A 775 -15.03 -4.44 -10.66
CA THR A 775 -15.95 -5.57 -10.84
C THR A 775 -15.17 -6.88 -10.80
N ALA A 776 -15.85 -8.03 -10.67
CA ALA A 776 -15.19 -9.33 -10.75
C ALA A 776 -14.42 -9.54 -12.07
N PRO A 777 -14.97 -9.22 -13.27
CA PRO A 777 -14.22 -9.27 -14.53
C PRO A 777 -12.99 -8.37 -14.53
N LEU A 778 -13.08 -7.19 -13.91
CA LEU A 778 -11.94 -6.29 -13.81
C LEU A 778 -10.87 -6.81 -12.84
N PHE A 779 -11.28 -7.39 -11.70
CA PHE A 779 -10.37 -8.01 -10.74
C PHE A 779 -9.61 -9.18 -11.37
N ALA A 780 -10.28 -9.99 -12.20
CA ALA A 780 -9.66 -11.11 -12.92
C ALA A 780 -8.46 -10.67 -13.80
N ARG A 781 -8.45 -9.42 -14.28
CA ARG A 781 -7.33 -8.87 -15.07
C ARG A 781 -6.03 -8.69 -14.27
N TYR A 782 -6.09 -8.76 -12.95
CA TYR A 782 -4.95 -8.64 -12.04
C TYR A 782 -4.44 -9.98 -11.52
N LEU A 783 -5.10 -11.10 -11.87
CA LEU A 783 -4.62 -12.45 -11.55
C LEU A 783 -3.37 -12.78 -12.38
N HIS A 784 -2.66 -13.87 -12.04
CA HIS A 784 -1.41 -14.23 -12.71
C HIS A 784 -1.60 -14.47 -14.22
N GLN A 785 -2.77 -14.97 -14.61
CA GLN A 785 -3.14 -15.20 -16.01
C GLN A 785 -4.53 -14.63 -16.31
N PRO A 786 -4.63 -13.36 -16.75
CA PRO A 786 -5.90 -12.69 -17.03
C PRO A 786 -6.80 -13.39 -18.05
N ALA A 787 -6.21 -14.15 -18.96
CA ALA A 787 -6.91 -14.86 -20.04
C ALA A 787 -7.28 -16.32 -19.69
N LEU A 788 -6.97 -16.79 -18.47
CA LEU A 788 -7.34 -18.14 -18.05
C LEU A 788 -8.85 -18.16 -17.75
N PRO A 789 -9.65 -19.01 -18.40
CA PRO A 789 -11.07 -19.13 -18.10
C PRO A 789 -11.29 -19.75 -16.72
N ASP A 790 -12.54 -19.66 -16.22
CA ASP A 790 -12.95 -20.39 -15.03
C ASP A 790 -12.72 -21.90 -15.21
N VAL A 791 -12.49 -22.61 -14.11
CA VAL A 791 -12.31 -24.05 -14.09
C VAL A 791 -13.68 -24.71 -14.19
N ASP A 792 -13.88 -25.54 -15.21
CA ASP A 792 -15.12 -26.32 -15.36
C ASP A 792 -15.07 -27.58 -14.49
N LEU A 793 -13.90 -28.24 -14.47
CA LEU A 793 -13.68 -29.50 -13.76
C LEU A 793 -12.38 -29.44 -12.96
N LEU A 794 -12.46 -29.59 -11.65
CA LEU A 794 -11.33 -29.74 -10.77
C LEU A 794 -11.21 -31.19 -10.30
N ILE A 795 -10.11 -31.83 -10.69
CA ILE A 795 -9.76 -33.19 -10.33
C ILE A 795 -8.76 -33.16 -9.19
N ARG A 796 -8.94 -34.04 -8.21
CA ARG A 796 -7.92 -34.28 -7.18
C ARG A 796 -7.69 -35.76 -6.99
N THR A 797 -6.43 -36.16 -7.06
CA THR A 797 -5.99 -37.53 -6.79
C THR A 797 -5.71 -37.79 -5.32
N GLY A 798 -5.57 -39.06 -4.96
CA GLY A 798 -5.09 -39.55 -3.68
C GLY A 798 -6.08 -39.52 -2.52
N GLY A 799 -7.39 -39.50 -2.78
CA GLY A 799 -8.46 -39.74 -1.78
C GLY A 799 -8.79 -38.57 -0.84
N ASP A 800 -8.13 -37.43 -0.98
CA ASP A 800 -8.36 -36.27 -0.11
C ASP A 800 -9.42 -35.31 -0.70
N HIS A 801 -10.40 -34.88 0.10
CA HIS A 801 -11.52 -34.03 -0.35
C HIS A 801 -11.34 -32.55 0.05
N ARG A 802 -10.39 -31.84 -0.58
CA ARG A 802 -10.18 -30.39 -0.36
C ARG A 802 -9.54 -29.70 -1.57
N LEU A 803 -9.68 -28.38 -1.65
CA LEU A 803 -9.06 -27.57 -2.72
C LEU A 803 -7.60 -27.20 -2.45
N SER A 804 -7.12 -27.34 -1.20
CA SER A 804 -5.72 -27.05 -0.84
C SER A 804 -5.18 -25.68 -1.31
N ASN A 805 -6.00 -24.62 -1.25
CA ASN A 805 -5.62 -23.27 -1.71
C ASN A 805 -5.30 -23.18 -3.23
N PHE A 806 -5.79 -24.14 -4.02
CA PHE A 806 -5.62 -24.17 -5.48
C PHE A 806 -6.76 -23.43 -6.19
N LEU A 807 -6.42 -22.43 -7.02
CA LEU A 807 -7.33 -21.66 -7.88
C LEU A 807 -8.67 -21.22 -7.23
N PRO A 808 -8.68 -20.62 -6.03
CA PRO A 808 -9.92 -20.30 -5.31
C PRO A 808 -10.81 -19.28 -6.03
N TRP A 809 -10.26 -18.49 -6.97
CA TRP A 809 -11.05 -17.59 -7.80
C TRP A 809 -11.64 -18.35 -9.00
N GLN A 810 -10.78 -19.00 -9.77
CA GLN A 810 -11.13 -19.65 -11.03
C GLN A 810 -11.99 -20.90 -10.81
N ALA A 811 -11.85 -21.58 -9.67
CA ALA A 811 -12.61 -22.79 -9.34
C ALA A 811 -13.88 -22.54 -8.52
N ALA A 812 -14.33 -21.28 -8.41
CA ALA A 812 -15.50 -20.93 -7.58
C ALA A 812 -16.79 -21.67 -8.00
N TYR A 813 -16.93 -22.01 -9.29
CA TYR A 813 -18.06 -22.75 -9.86
C TYR A 813 -17.66 -24.10 -10.46
N ALA A 814 -16.44 -24.58 -10.18
CA ALA A 814 -15.94 -25.82 -10.74
C ALA A 814 -16.71 -27.03 -10.21
N GLU A 815 -16.95 -27.99 -11.08
CA GLU A 815 -17.32 -29.32 -10.64
C GLU A 815 -16.11 -30.03 -10.03
N LEU A 816 -16.33 -30.68 -8.88
CA LEU A 816 -15.27 -31.39 -8.17
C LEU A 816 -15.37 -32.89 -8.43
N VAL A 817 -14.25 -33.49 -8.82
CA VAL A 817 -14.08 -34.95 -8.94
C VAL A 817 -12.88 -35.37 -8.11
N PHE A 818 -13.13 -36.20 -7.11
CA PHE A 818 -12.09 -36.77 -6.25
C PHE A 818 -11.85 -38.21 -6.66
N LEU A 819 -10.58 -38.56 -6.84
CA LEU A 819 -10.12 -39.89 -7.23
C LEU A 819 -9.28 -40.47 -6.09
N ASP A 820 -9.55 -41.73 -5.74
CA ASP A 820 -8.74 -42.46 -4.75
C ASP A 820 -7.36 -42.82 -5.31
N THR A 821 -7.25 -42.97 -6.64
CA THR A 821 -6.00 -43.23 -7.36
C THR A 821 -4.92 -42.21 -6.98
N LEU A 822 -3.74 -42.70 -6.58
CA LEU A 822 -2.58 -41.85 -6.31
C LEU A 822 -2.03 -41.28 -7.62
N TRP A 823 -1.52 -40.04 -7.61
CA TRP A 823 -1.05 -39.37 -8.83
C TRP A 823 -0.11 -40.20 -9.73
N PRO A 824 0.91 -40.92 -9.21
CA PRO A 824 1.79 -41.68 -10.08
C PRO A 824 1.14 -42.89 -10.78
N ASP A 825 -0.02 -43.35 -10.30
CA ASP A 825 -0.81 -44.42 -10.93
C ASP A 825 -1.91 -43.86 -11.85
N LEU A 826 -2.07 -42.52 -11.94
CA LEU A 826 -3.03 -41.89 -12.84
C LEU A 826 -2.46 -41.76 -14.25
N ASP A 827 -3.22 -42.18 -15.24
CA ASP A 827 -2.94 -41.99 -16.66
C ASP A 827 -4.07 -41.21 -17.36
N ARG A 828 -3.96 -41.01 -18.68
CA ARG A 828 -4.99 -40.32 -19.45
C ARG A 828 -6.37 -40.98 -19.40
N THR A 829 -6.46 -42.31 -19.19
CA THR A 829 -7.75 -42.98 -19.08
C THR A 829 -8.48 -42.56 -17.80
N GLY A 830 -7.73 -42.28 -16.73
CA GLY A 830 -8.24 -41.66 -15.51
C GLY A 830 -8.78 -40.25 -15.76
N LEU A 831 -8.04 -39.41 -16.51
CA LEU A 831 -8.53 -38.10 -16.97
C LEU A 831 -9.83 -38.23 -17.76
N TRP A 832 -9.89 -39.15 -18.72
CA TRP A 832 -11.06 -39.35 -19.57
C TRP A 832 -12.30 -39.75 -18.77
N ARG A 833 -12.16 -40.69 -17.83
CA ARG A 833 -13.27 -41.08 -16.93
C ARG A 833 -13.78 -39.92 -16.07
N ALA A 834 -12.88 -39.05 -15.62
CA ALA A 834 -13.27 -37.85 -14.88
C ALA A 834 -14.06 -36.87 -15.78
N VAL A 835 -13.62 -36.69 -17.03
CA VAL A 835 -14.32 -35.89 -18.05
C VAL A 835 -15.68 -36.49 -18.42
N GLU A 836 -15.79 -37.81 -18.57
CA GLU A 836 -17.07 -38.48 -18.80
C GLU A 836 -18.02 -38.30 -17.60
N THR A 837 -17.49 -38.31 -16.38
CA THR A 837 -18.28 -38.05 -15.17
C THR A 837 -18.83 -36.62 -15.16
N TYR A 838 -18.02 -35.65 -15.56
CA TYR A 838 -18.46 -34.27 -15.79
C TYR A 838 -19.54 -34.21 -16.89
N ALA A 839 -19.32 -34.88 -18.03
CA ALA A 839 -20.24 -34.86 -19.16
C ALA A 839 -21.60 -35.55 -18.91
N ARG A 840 -21.69 -36.44 -17.91
CA ARG A 840 -22.94 -37.10 -17.49
C ARG A 840 -23.80 -36.26 -16.55
N ARG A 841 -23.25 -35.22 -15.91
CA ARG A 841 -24.00 -34.40 -14.96
C ARG A 841 -24.89 -33.41 -15.69
N GLU A 842 -26.16 -33.32 -15.29
CA GLU A 842 -27.08 -32.31 -15.78
C GLU A 842 -26.64 -30.92 -15.29
N ARG A 843 -26.41 -29.99 -16.22
CA ARG A 843 -26.05 -28.60 -15.90
C ARG A 843 -27.23 -27.91 -15.20
N ARG A 844 -27.16 -27.79 -13.87
CA ARG A 844 -28.10 -26.99 -13.09
C ARG A 844 -27.68 -25.52 -13.14
N PHE A 845 -28.01 -24.81 -14.22
CA PHE A 845 -27.78 -23.36 -14.26
C PHE A 845 -28.74 -22.65 -13.30
N GLY A 846 -28.19 -21.84 -12.40
CA GLY A 846 -28.93 -20.93 -11.50
C GLY A 846 -29.59 -19.74 -12.21
N GLY A 847 -30.15 -19.94 -13.40
CA GLY A 847 -30.84 -18.94 -14.22
C GLY A 847 -31.35 -19.59 -15.51
N LEU A 848 -32.67 -19.72 -15.59
CA LEU A 848 -33.53 -20.13 -16.72
C LEU A 848 -32.83 -20.77 -17.94
N GLY A 849 -33.08 -22.07 -18.13
CA GLY A 849 -32.65 -22.81 -19.33
C GLY A 849 -33.22 -22.21 -20.63
N GLU A 850 -32.43 -22.32 -21.69
CA GLU A 850 -32.69 -21.79 -23.04
C GLU A 850 -34.04 -22.22 -23.65
N ALA A 851 -34.68 -23.27 -23.13
CA ALA A 851 -36.03 -23.68 -23.54
C ALA A 851 -37.15 -22.65 -23.22
N ALA A 852 -36.93 -21.72 -22.28
CA ALA A 852 -37.94 -20.71 -21.93
C ALA A 852 -37.86 -19.41 -22.75
N ALA A 853 -36.78 -19.21 -23.53
CA ALA A 853 -36.57 -17.99 -24.33
C ALA A 853 -37.25 -18.06 -25.71
N GLN A 854 -37.39 -19.25 -26.30
CA GLN A 854 -38.07 -19.43 -27.58
C GLN A 854 -39.61 -19.37 -27.47
N GLY A 855 -40.19 -19.78 -26.35
CA GLY A 855 -41.65 -19.70 -26.13
C GLY A 855 -42.22 -18.30 -25.87
N ARG A 856 -41.38 -17.25 -25.83
CA ARG A 856 -41.81 -15.87 -25.52
C ARG A 856 -41.65 -14.89 -26.67
N ILE A 857 -41.10 -15.34 -27.81
CA ILE A 857 -40.95 -14.54 -29.04
C ILE A 857 -42.10 -14.82 -30.03
N GLU A 858 -42.90 -15.88 -29.82
CA GLU A 858 -44.08 -16.20 -30.65
C GLU A 858 -45.42 -15.70 -30.06
N SER A 859 -45.42 -14.94 -28.95
CA SER A 859 -46.67 -14.49 -28.31
C SER A 859 -46.70 -13.01 -27.90
N THR A 860 -46.07 -12.13 -28.67
CA THR A 860 -46.30 -10.67 -28.70
C THR A 860 -45.96 -10.18 -30.09
#